data_AF-A0A932F6E2-F1
#
_entry.id   AF-A0A932F6E2-F1
#
_cell.length_a   1.000
_cell.length_b   1.000
_cell.length_c   1.000
_cell.angle_alpha   90.00
_cell.angle_beta   90.00
_cell.angle_gamma   90.00
#
_symmetry.space_group_name_H-M   'P 1'
#
loop_
_entity.id
_entity.type
_entity.pdbx_description
1 polymer ?
#
loop_
_entity_poly.entity_id
_entity_poly.type
_entity_poly.pdbx_seq_one_letter_code
_entity_poly.pdbx_strand_id
1 'polypeptide(L)'
;MSSMVLARKYRPRSFDSMVGQGHVVQALSNALSQQRLHHAYLFTGTRGVGKTTVSRILAKSLNCVGPDGQGGITASPCGQCQPCRDIDAGRFVDYVELDAASNRGVEEISQLLEQAVYKPVVGRFKVYMIDEVHMLSNTAFNAMLKTLEEPPDYLKFVLATTDPQKVPVTVLSRCLQFNLRPMAAQTVHDHLASVLAVEGIGFEPEALRLLARAARGSMRDAMSLSDQAIAFGGGQLQEATVRQMLGAVDRQHVQRLIEAVAACDGKGIVDAVDTLRQLGLSASGTLEELATALQRMAVIQAVPGLDDSDDPDELVWRGLAPLLAPDETQLFYSLCLQGRAELALAPDEYSGLLMLMLRLLAFKPGSGQGGSGYPKAEGSVRQQPKAEPVRSEPVPAATPPGGVGARASLAPPTAGTAPVAKVASEGDARGRQSASPPAAVQESHGSGQSVPPWEALPPEADASLMEEPSSVGLPPEPPFEREPVEEPAVQAPVARTLSIELPPQGADPLSDRWAEVVAQLNAKGAITALVRELAMQAQCVAQRDEGGQSMWRLRVDRESLCSETNRERLAQALSQVVGGQIMLELEKGPAHNTPAQRDQVARERRQHQAEQLIEGDALVRSVLAQYPGARIVPGSIRPL
;
A
#
# COMPACT_ATOMS: atom_id res chain seq x y z
N MET A 1 25.88 -20.83 0.40
CA MET A 1 25.05 -20.79 -0.84
C MET A 1 24.65 -19.34 -1.08
N SER A 2 24.48 -18.90 -2.33
CA SER A 2 24.07 -17.50 -2.60
C SER A 2 22.65 -17.28 -2.08
N SER A 3 22.49 -16.39 -1.08
CA SER A 3 21.25 -16.15 -0.32
C SER A 3 20.25 -15.28 -1.11
N MET A 4 19.99 -15.64 -2.37
CA MET A 4 19.12 -14.88 -3.25
C MET A 4 17.68 -15.41 -3.20
N VAL A 5 16.80 -14.59 -2.60
CA VAL A 5 15.33 -14.71 -2.56
C VAL A 5 14.77 -15.23 -3.89
N LEU A 6 13.83 -16.18 -3.86
CA LEU A 6 13.23 -16.80 -5.05
C LEU A 6 12.66 -15.76 -6.01
N ALA A 7 12.00 -14.73 -5.49
CA ALA A 7 11.45 -13.60 -6.25
C ALA A 7 12.49 -12.84 -7.11
N ARG A 8 13.79 -12.96 -6.80
CA ARG A 8 14.90 -12.42 -7.61
C ARG A 8 15.55 -13.50 -8.48
N LYS A 9 15.70 -14.72 -7.97
CA LYS A 9 16.29 -15.87 -8.68
C LYS A 9 15.47 -16.27 -9.91
N TYR A 10 14.14 -16.34 -9.76
CA TYR A 10 13.17 -16.75 -10.77
C TYR A 10 12.51 -15.59 -11.53
N ARG A 11 13.06 -14.37 -11.46
CA ARG A 11 12.58 -13.25 -12.28
C ARG A 11 12.68 -13.62 -13.78
N PRO A 12 11.57 -13.59 -14.55
CA PRO A 12 11.57 -13.90 -15.98
C PRO A 12 12.65 -13.15 -16.78
N ARG A 13 13.36 -13.87 -17.66
CA ARG A 13 14.47 -13.31 -18.45
C ARG A 13 14.13 -13.10 -19.92
N SER A 14 13.16 -13.82 -20.47
CA SER A 14 12.58 -13.63 -21.81
C SER A 14 11.06 -13.47 -21.71
N PHE A 15 10.42 -13.03 -22.79
CA PHE A 15 8.95 -12.96 -22.83
C PHE A 15 8.30 -14.36 -22.72
N ASP A 16 8.94 -15.41 -23.23
CA ASP A 16 8.44 -16.79 -23.15
C ASP A 16 8.37 -17.31 -21.71
N SER A 17 9.29 -16.85 -20.85
CA SER A 17 9.29 -17.16 -19.41
C SER A 17 8.26 -16.36 -18.59
N MET A 18 7.42 -15.52 -19.23
CA MET A 18 6.48 -14.65 -18.55
C MET A 18 5.11 -15.29 -18.39
N VAL A 19 4.74 -15.58 -17.14
CA VAL A 19 3.48 -16.23 -16.79
C VAL A 19 2.31 -15.23 -16.81
N GLY A 20 1.18 -15.62 -17.39
CA GLY A 20 -0.11 -14.94 -17.27
C GLY A 20 -0.35 -13.68 -18.13
N GLN A 21 0.66 -13.15 -18.84
CA GLN A 21 0.55 -11.87 -19.59
C GLN A 21 0.61 -12.03 -21.13
N GLY A 22 0.03 -13.12 -21.66
CA GLY A 22 0.15 -13.50 -23.07
C GLY A 22 -0.21 -12.40 -24.09
N HIS A 23 -1.21 -11.56 -23.80
CA HIS A 23 -1.62 -10.46 -24.69
C HIS A 23 -0.56 -9.34 -24.77
N VAL A 24 0.10 -9.00 -23.66
CA VAL A 24 1.19 -8.01 -23.63
C VAL A 24 2.43 -8.57 -24.30
N VAL A 25 2.77 -9.83 -23.99
CA VAL A 25 3.89 -10.56 -24.59
C VAL A 25 3.77 -10.62 -26.11
N GLN A 26 2.61 -11.02 -26.64
CA GLN A 26 2.40 -11.11 -28.08
C GLN A 26 2.49 -9.74 -28.76
N ALA A 27 1.89 -8.70 -28.17
CA ALA A 27 1.90 -7.35 -28.75
C ALA A 27 3.32 -6.75 -28.80
N LEU A 28 4.10 -6.89 -27.72
CA LEU A 28 5.49 -6.44 -27.69
C LEU A 28 6.38 -7.25 -28.65
N SER A 29 6.21 -8.58 -28.70
CA SER A 29 6.97 -9.45 -29.62
C SER A 29 6.70 -9.11 -31.08
N ASN A 30 5.44 -8.82 -31.43
CA ASN A 30 5.06 -8.34 -32.76
C ASN A 30 5.67 -6.97 -33.07
N ALA A 31 5.61 -6.01 -32.13
CA ALA A 31 6.17 -4.66 -32.31
C ALA A 31 7.70 -4.69 -32.51
N LEU A 32 8.41 -5.53 -31.75
CA LEU A 32 9.85 -5.75 -31.88
C LEU A 32 10.20 -6.40 -33.23
N SER A 33 9.47 -7.45 -33.62
CA SER A 33 9.71 -8.16 -34.89
C SER A 33 9.43 -7.31 -36.13
N GLN A 34 8.42 -6.42 -36.06
CA GLN A 34 8.09 -5.47 -37.13
C GLN A 34 8.89 -4.16 -37.04
N GLN A 35 9.76 -4.00 -36.03
CA GLN A 35 10.49 -2.76 -35.70
C GLN A 35 9.58 -1.51 -35.53
N ARG A 36 8.29 -1.71 -35.22
CA ARG A 36 7.31 -0.64 -34.99
C ARG A 36 7.36 -0.18 -33.53
N LEU A 37 8.50 0.39 -33.14
CA LEU A 37 8.80 0.77 -31.76
C LEU A 37 8.19 2.13 -31.42
N HIS A 38 7.31 2.16 -30.42
CA HIS A 38 6.83 3.41 -29.84
C HIS A 38 7.94 4.10 -29.02
N HIS A 39 7.88 5.43 -28.88
CA HIS A 39 8.83 6.20 -28.08
C HIS A 39 8.51 6.10 -26.58
N ALA A 40 7.24 5.94 -26.20
CA ALA A 40 6.81 5.78 -24.81
C ALA A 40 5.79 4.63 -24.65
N TYR A 41 6.01 3.81 -23.61
CA TYR A 41 5.13 2.70 -23.21
C TYR A 41 4.60 2.95 -21.80
N LEU A 42 3.33 2.62 -21.54
CA LEU A 42 2.73 2.69 -20.21
C LEU A 42 2.22 1.31 -19.79
N PHE A 43 2.87 0.72 -18.78
CA PHE A 43 2.44 -0.53 -18.15
C PHE A 43 1.55 -0.23 -16.93
N THR A 44 0.27 -0.61 -17.01
CA THR A 44 -0.70 -0.48 -15.91
C THR A 44 -0.95 -1.85 -15.28
N GLY A 45 -1.29 -1.88 -14.00
CA GLY A 45 -1.62 -3.12 -13.29
C GLY A 45 -1.19 -3.11 -11.82
N THR A 46 -1.70 -4.05 -11.03
CA THR A 46 -1.44 -4.14 -9.58
C THR A 46 0.05 -4.34 -9.27
N ARG A 47 0.44 -4.23 -7.99
CA ARG A 47 1.83 -4.47 -7.58
C ARG A 47 2.22 -5.91 -7.92
N GLY A 48 3.47 -6.11 -8.34
CA GLY A 48 4.07 -7.45 -8.49
C GLY A 48 3.56 -8.34 -9.65
N VAL A 49 2.64 -7.88 -10.50
CA VAL A 49 2.20 -8.60 -11.73
C VAL A 49 3.25 -8.66 -12.86
N GLY A 50 4.35 -7.92 -12.73
CA GLY A 50 5.49 -7.99 -13.64
C GLY A 50 5.88 -6.71 -14.40
N LYS A 51 5.29 -5.54 -14.11
CA LYS A 51 5.54 -4.26 -14.82
C LYS A 51 7.04 -3.98 -15.08
N THR A 52 7.84 -3.93 -14.01
CA THR A 52 9.30 -3.70 -14.07
C THR A 52 10.04 -4.85 -14.80
N THR A 53 9.56 -6.08 -14.69
CA THR A 53 10.12 -7.25 -15.40
C THR A 53 9.92 -7.15 -16.92
N VAL A 54 8.71 -6.76 -17.38
CA VAL A 54 8.43 -6.50 -18.80
C VAL A 54 9.40 -5.45 -19.35
N SER A 55 9.62 -4.37 -18.59
CA SER A 55 10.56 -3.31 -18.96
C SER A 55 12.00 -3.81 -19.13
N ARG A 56 12.53 -4.60 -18.19
CA ARG A 56 13.87 -5.19 -18.33
C ARG A 56 13.98 -6.12 -19.54
N ILE A 57 12.94 -6.90 -19.83
CA ILE A 57 12.93 -7.77 -21.02
C ILE A 57 12.87 -6.93 -22.30
N LEU A 58 12.08 -5.84 -22.33
CA LEU A 58 12.01 -4.90 -23.45
C LEU A 58 13.38 -4.19 -23.66
N ALA A 59 14.02 -3.70 -22.59
CA ALA A 59 15.34 -3.10 -22.67
C ALA A 59 16.40 -4.08 -23.20
N LYS A 60 16.37 -5.35 -22.75
CA LYS A 60 17.23 -6.41 -23.32
C LYS A 60 16.91 -6.69 -24.79
N SER A 61 15.64 -6.69 -25.17
CA SER A 61 15.18 -6.94 -26.55
C SER A 61 15.64 -5.85 -27.53
N LEU A 62 15.69 -4.59 -27.06
CA LEU A 62 16.18 -3.43 -27.81
C LEU A 62 17.72 -3.38 -27.91
N ASN A 63 18.42 -3.72 -26.82
CA ASN A 63 19.88 -3.62 -26.71
C ASN A 63 20.63 -4.96 -26.87
N CYS A 64 19.94 -6.02 -27.30
CA CYS A 64 20.57 -7.32 -27.57
C CYS A 64 21.54 -7.20 -28.76
N VAL A 65 22.74 -7.73 -28.61
CA VAL A 65 23.73 -7.90 -29.70
C VAL A 65 23.90 -9.38 -30.11
N GLY A 66 23.10 -10.28 -29.55
CA GLY A 66 23.27 -11.73 -29.70
C GLY A 66 24.52 -12.27 -28.98
N PRO A 67 24.79 -13.58 -29.08
CA PRO A 67 26.05 -14.17 -28.61
C PRO A 67 27.24 -13.76 -29.49
N ASP A 68 27.02 -13.60 -30.81
CA ASP A 68 28.06 -13.32 -31.81
C ASP A 68 28.34 -11.81 -32.04
N GLY A 69 27.71 -10.93 -31.26
CA GLY A 69 27.88 -9.46 -31.36
C GLY A 69 27.19 -8.78 -32.55
N GLN A 70 26.68 -9.53 -33.53
CA GLN A 70 26.03 -9.00 -34.74
C GLN A 70 24.49 -8.96 -34.68
N GLY A 71 23.87 -9.47 -33.61
CA GLY A 71 22.42 -9.60 -33.49
C GLY A 71 21.68 -8.26 -33.43
N GLY A 72 20.53 -8.16 -34.10
CA GLY A 72 19.67 -6.97 -34.14
C GLY A 72 18.71 -6.82 -32.95
N ILE A 73 17.75 -5.89 -33.07
CA ILE A 73 16.56 -5.84 -32.19
C ILE A 73 15.80 -7.17 -32.36
N THR A 74 15.43 -7.82 -31.25
CA THR A 74 14.82 -9.17 -31.27
C THR A 74 13.74 -9.29 -30.21
N ALA A 75 12.69 -10.07 -30.47
CA ALA A 75 11.71 -10.47 -29.45
C ALA A 75 12.28 -11.50 -28.46
N SER A 76 13.30 -12.27 -28.86
CA SER A 76 13.92 -13.31 -28.03
C SER A 76 15.35 -12.91 -27.64
N PRO A 77 15.54 -12.15 -26.53
CA PRO A 77 16.87 -11.74 -26.09
C PRO A 77 17.70 -12.95 -25.62
N CYS A 78 18.96 -13.06 -26.07
CA CYS A 78 19.77 -14.26 -25.86
C CYS A 78 20.17 -14.54 -24.40
N GLY A 79 20.01 -13.57 -23.48
CA GLY A 79 20.40 -13.69 -22.07
C GLY A 79 21.91 -13.78 -21.78
N GLN A 80 22.73 -14.01 -22.81
CA GLN A 80 24.17 -14.28 -22.69
C GLN A 80 25.05 -13.09 -23.14
N CYS A 81 24.52 -12.12 -23.88
CA CYS A 81 25.26 -10.92 -24.29
C CYS A 81 25.62 -10.02 -23.10
N GLN A 82 26.66 -9.17 -23.21
CA GLN A 82 27.03 -8.26 -22.10
C GLN A 82 25.89 -7.29 -21.72
N PRO A 83 25.19 -6.61 -22.67
CA PRO A 83 23.99 -5.83 -22.33
C PRO A 83 22.90 -6.67 -21.64
N CYS A 84 22.72 -7.92 -22.07
CA CYS A 84 21.74 -8.85 -21.51
C CYS A 84 22.03 -9.12 -20.02
N ARG A 85 23.30 -9.44 -19.70
CA ARG A 85 23.75 -9.73 -18.33
C ARG A 85 23.69 -8.50 -17.43
N ASP A 86 24.11 -7.33 -17.93
CA ASP A 86 24.15 -6.12 -17.10
C ASP A 86 22.76 -5.49 -16.87
N ILE A 87 21.79 -5.66 -17.78
CA ILE A 87 20.39 -5.29 -17.51
C ILE A 87 19.78 -6.22 -16.45
N ASP A 88 20.08 -7.52 -16.48
CA ASP A 88 19.62 -8.45 -15.43
C ASP A 88 20.34 -8.21 -14.08
N ALA A 89 21.61 -7.78 -14.10
CA ALA A 89 22.35 -7.36 -12.91
C ALA A 89 21.92 -5.98 -12.37
N GLY A 90 21.28 -5.13 -13.20
CA GLY A 90 20.92 -3.76 -12.85
C GLY A 90 22.09 -2.77 -12.88
N ARG A 91 23.08 -2.97 -13.76
CA ARG A 91 24.27 -2.12 -13.92
C ARG A 91 24.44 -1.55 -15.34
N PHE A 92 23.46 -1.73 -16.22
CA PHE A 92 23.55 -1.28 -17.60
C PHE A 92 23.31 0.24 -17.70
N VAL A 93 24.33 0.99 -18.11
CA VAL A 93 24.34 2.47 -18.09
C VAL A 93 23.18 3.09 -18.86
N ASP A 94 22.79 2.50 -20.00
CA ASP A 94 21.70 3.00 -20.84
C ASP A 94 20.32 2.46 -20.45
N TYR A 95 20.19 1.81 -19.28
CA TYR A 95 18.91 1.41 -18.68
C TYR A 95 18.81 1.94 -17.25
N VAL A 96 18.06 3.02 -17.08
CA VAL A 96 17.88 3.69 -15.78
C VAL A 96 16.50 3.33 -15.24
N GLU A 97 16.45 2.71 -14.06
CA GLU A 97 15.22 2.54 -13.29
C GLU A 97 15.12 3.63 -12.22
N LEU A 98 13.98 4.31 -12.17
CA LEU A 98 13.62 5.29 -11.16
C LEU A 98 12.31 4.86 -10.47
N ASP A 99 12.27 4.90 -9.15
CA ASP A 99 11.03 4.73 -8.38
C ASP A 99 10.50 6.12 -8.00
N ALA A 100 9.36 6.52 -8.57
CA ALA A 100 8.74 7.82 -8.30
C ALA A 100 8.21 7.95 -6.86
N ALA A 101 8.09 6.85 -6.10
CA ALA A 101 7.69 6.90 -4.70
C ALA A 101 8.82 7.39 -3.77
N SER A 102 10.08 7.05 -4.07
CA SER A 102 11.25 7.59 -3.37
C SER A 102 11.72 8.91 -3.96
N ASN A 103 11.74 9.00 -5.30
CA ASN A 103 12.37 10.10 -6.04
C ASN A 103 11.30 11.05 -6.58
N ARG A 104 10.63 11.72 -5.65
CA ARG A 104 9.52 12.65 -5.92
C ARG A 104 9.98 14.04 -6.38
N GLY A 105 11.28 14.31 -6.35
CA GLY A 105 11.86 15.62 -6.63
C GLY A 105 11.66 16.04 -8.09
N VAL A 106 11.17 17.26 -8.32
CA VAL A 106 11.11 17.85 -9.67
C VAL A 106 12.52 17.96 -10.26
N GLU A 107 13.51 18.27 -9.42
CA GLU A 107 14.90 18.44 -9.78
C GLU A 107 15.54 17.14 -10.29
N GLU A 108 15.28 16.01 -9.63
CA GLU A 108 15.81 14.70 -10.02
C GLU A 108 15.28 14.27 -11.40
N ILE A 109 13.98 14.43 -11.64
CA ILE A 109 13.36 14.17 -12.96
C ILE A 109 13.91 15.14 -14.02
N SER A 110 14.06 16.42 -13.70
CA SER A 110 14.54 17.43 -14.65
C SER A 110 16.00 17.18 -15.06
N GLN A 111 16.89 16.91 -14.10
CA GLN A 111 18.28 16.52 -14.36
C GLN A 111 18.37 15.22 -15.19
N LEU A 112 17.51 14.25 -14.91
CA LEU A 112 17.43 13.00 -15.68
C LEU A 112 16.99 13.25 -17.13
N LEU A 113 16.01 14.15 -17.36
CA LEU A 113 15.56 14.54 -18.69
C LEU A 113 16.62 15.35 -19.46
N GLU A 114 17.37 16.22 -18.79
CA GLU A 114 18.54 16.90 -19.38
C GLU A 114 19.59 15.89 -19.81
N GLN A 115 19.88 14.88 -18.97
CA GLN A 115 20.77 13.78 -19.32
C GLN A 115 20.21 12.84 -20.41
N ALA A 116 18.89 12.84 -20.65
CA ALA A 116 18.25 12.00 -21.67
C ALA A 116 18.51 12.51 -23.11
N VAL A 117 18.92 13.76 -23.27
CA VAL A 117 19.26 14.40 -24.57
C VAL A 117 20.59 13.90 -25.14
N TYR A 118 21.42 13.21 -24.34
CA TYR A 118 22.67 12.62 -24.80
C TYR A 118 22.48 11.20 -25.35
N LYS A 119 23.21 10.88 -26.42
CA LYS A 119 23.23 9.56 -27.06
C LYS A 119 23.62 8.43 -26.07
N PRO A 120 23.20 7.18 -26.32
CA PRO A 120 23.57 6.04 -25.48
C PRO A 120 25.09 5.79 -25.53
N VAL A 121 25.64 5.22 -24.46
CA VAL A 121 27.09 4.98 -24.32
C VAL A 121 27.51 3.60 -24.86
N VAL A 122 26.70 2.57 -24.57
CA VAL A 122 26.98 1.16 -24.88
C VAL A 122 25.84 0.53 -25.69
N GLY A 123 24.59 0.90 -25.38
CA GLY A 123 23.39 0.40 -26.04
C GLY A 123 23.10 1.04 -27.39
N ARG A 124 22.08 0.50 -28.08
CA ARG A 124 21.44 1.13 -29.24
C ARG A 124 20.39 2.14 -28.82
N PHE A 125 19.72 1.87 -27.70
CA PHE A 125 18.64 2.67 -27.15
C PHE A 125 18.91 2.99 -25.68
N LYS A 126 18.65 4.24 -25.30
CA LYS A 126 18.61 4.69 -23.90
C LYS A 126 17.19 4.52 -23.40
N VAL A 127 17.01 3.69 -22.39
CA VAL A 127 15.69 3.27 -21.90
C VAL A 127 15.51 3.74 -20.46
N TYR A 128 14.53 4.61 -20.24
CA TYR A 128 14.17 5.10 -18.91
C TYR A 128 12.91 4.40 -18.41
N MET A 129 13.04 3.64 -17.32
CA MET A 129 11.93 3.06 -16.56
C MET A 129 11.60 3.98 -15.39
N ILE A 130 10.35 4.43 -15.31
CA ILE A 130 9.81 5.17 -14.16
C ILE A 130 8.67 4.34 -13.56
N ASP A 131 8.93 3.70 -12.42
CA ASP A 131 7.94 2.91 -11.68
C ASP A 131 7.10 3.81 -10.76
N GLU A 132 5.85 3.39 -10.54
CA GLU A 132 4.78 4.14 -9.89
C GLU A 132 4.67 5.63 -10.28
N VAL A 133 4.75 5.93 -11.59
CA VAL A 133 4.79 7.29 -12.17
C VAL A 133 3.68 8.24 -11.68
N HIS A 134 2.54 7.70 -11.23
CA HIS A 134 1.46 8.48 -10.62
C HIS A 134 1.84 9.21 -9.31
N MET A 135 2.99 8.89 -8.73
CA MET A 135 3.56 9.53 -7.54
C MET A 135 4.37 10.80 -7.86
N LEU A 136 4.63 11.07 -9.15
CA LEU A 136 5.28 12.31 -9.60
C LEU A 136 4.38 13.54 -9.40
N SER A 137 5.04 14.68 -9.19
CA SER A 137 4.38 15.98 -9.13
C SER A 137 3.94 16.46 -10.52
N ASN A 138 2.89 17.29 -10.58
CA ASN A 138 2.40 17.87 -11.83
C ASN A 138 3.47 18.68 -12.59
N THR A 139 4.41 19.30 -11.87
CA THR A 139 5.56 20.01 -12.44
C THR A 139 6.56 19.05 -13.10
N ALA A 140 6.84 17.90 -12.49
CA ALA A 140 7.66 16.85 -13.12
C ALA A 140 7.00 16.27 -14.38
N PHE A 141 5.68 16.03 -14.36
CA PHE A 141 4.94 15.64 -15.56
C PHE A 141 5.05 16.68 -16.68
N ASN A 142 4.91 17.97 -16.37
CA ASN A 142 5.05 19.04 -17.36
C ASN A 142 6.47 19.16 -17.94
N ALA A 143 7.52 18.84 -17.16
CA ALA A 143 8.88 18.74 -17.66
C ALA A 143 9.01 17.58 -18.67
N MET A 144 8.45 16.40 -18.34
CA MET A 144 8.45 15.22 -19.22
C MET A 144 7.69 15.44 -20.54
N LEU A 145 6.61 16.24 -20.54
CA LEU A 145 5.79 16.46 -21.75
C LEU A 145 6.62 16.98 -22.93
N LYS A 146 7.60 17.86 -22.70
CA LYS A 146 8.49 18.39 -23.74
C LYS A 146 9.27 17.26 -24.44
N THR A 147 9.85 16.35 -23.66
CA THR A 147 10.62 15.21 -24.18
C THR A 147 9.75 14.08 -24.72
N LEU A 148 8.48 14.01 -24.31
CA LEU A 148 7.49 13.06 -24.85
C LEU A 148 6.85 13.55 -26.16
N GLU A 149 6.83 14.85 -26.43
CA GLU A 149 6.36 15.44 -27.69
C GLU A 149 7.39 15.32 -28.80
N GLU A 150 8.66 15.63 -28.51
CA GLU A 150 9.77 15.55 -29.46
C GLU A 150 10.90 14.62 -28.94
N PRO A 151 10.66 13.30 -28.82
CA PRO A 151 11.65 12.36 -28.31
C PRO A 151 12.75 12.06 -29.33
N PRO A 152 14.05 12.02 -28.93
CA PRO A 152 15.12 11.50 -29.77
C PRO A 152 14.89 10.03 -30.19
N ASP A 153 15.27 9.66 -31.41
CA ASP A 153 15.01 8.32 -31.98
C ASP A 153 15.51 7.16 -31.12
N TYR A 154 16.66 7.34 -30.47
CA TYR A 154 17.32 6.37 -29.59
C TYR A 154 16.76 6.36 -28.16
N LEU A 155 15.89 7.31 -27.80
CA LEU A 155 15.28 7.40 -26.47
C LEU A 155 13.99 6.58 -26.42
N LYS A 156 13.79 5.83 -25.34
CA LYS A 156 12.54 5.10 -25.06
C LYS A 156 12.14 5.27 -23.59
N PHE A 157 10.92 5.75 -23.36
CA PHE A 157 10.32 5.81 -22.04
C PHE A 157 9.47 4.57 -21.76
N VAL A 158 9.57 4.06 -20.54
CA VAL A 158 8.73 2.99 -20.02
C VAL A 158 8.18 3.44 -18.68
N LEU A 159 6.92 3.81 -18.66
CA LEU A 159 6.22 4.26 -17.47
C LEU A 159 5.46 3.07 -16.87
N ALA A 160 5.47 2.93 -15.55
CA ALA A 160 4.67 1.92 -14.85
C ALA A 160 3.83 2.56 -13.75
N THR A 161 2.60 2.08 -13.55
CA THR A 161 1.70 2.56 -12.49
C THR A 161 0.71 1.49 -12.02
N THR A 162 0.37 1.49 -10.73
CA THR A 162 -0.84 0.84 -10.20
C THR A 162 -2.12 1.60 -10.49
N ASP A 163 -2.05 2.92 -10.66
CA ASP A 163 -3.20 3.80 -10.83
C ASP A 163 -3.03 4.67 -12.10
N PRO A 164 -3.72 4.35 -13.20
CA PRO A 164 -3.66 5.14 -14.41
C PRO A 164 -4.55 6.39 -14.37
N GLN A 165 -5.51 6.50 -13.45
CA GLN A 165 -6.45 7.63 -13.40
C GLN A 165 -5.78 8.90 -12.85
N LYS A 166 -4.75 8.73 -12.00
CA LYS A 166 -3.90 9.81 -11.49
C LYS A 166 -2.88 10.35 -12.50
N VAL A 167 -2.65 9.66 -13.62
CA VAL A 167 -1.70 10.10 -14.64
C VAL A 167 -2.39 11.10 -15.58
N PRO A 168 -1.82 12.29 -15.85
CA PRO A 168 -2.44 13.27 -16.74
C PRO A 168 -2.76 12.71 -18.12
N VAL A 169 -3.96 13.02 -18.64
CA VAL A 169 -4.43 12.54 -19.96
C VAL A 169 -3.48 12.96 -21.10
N THR A 170 -2.77 14.07 -20.94
CA THR A 170 -1.72 14.55 -21.85
C THR A 170 -0.54 13.57 -21.99
N VAL A 171 -0.20 12.83 -20.93
CA VAL A 171 0.82 11.77 -20.97
C VAL A 171 0.19 10.48 -21.51
N LEU A 172 -1.02 10.14 -21.08
CA LEU A 172 -1.74 8.93 -21.52
C LEU A 172 -1.96 8.88 -23.03
N SER A 173 -2.18 10.02 -23.70
CA SER A 173 -2.37 10.09 -25.16
C SER A 173 -1.06 9.94 -25.96
N ARG A 174 0.10 10.12 -25.31
CA ARG A 174 1.44 9.99 -25.91
C ARG A 174 2.11 8.65 -25.59
N CYS A 175 1.44 7.76 -24.86
CA CYS A 175 1.99 6.46 -24.47
C CYS A 175 1.19 5.31 -25.08
N LEU A 176 1.87 4.26 -25.56
CA LEU A 176 1.21 3.00 -25.89
C LEU A 176 0.90 2.24 -24.60
N GLN A 177 -0.39 2.05 -24.32
CA GLN A 177 -0.86 1.52 -23.03
C GLN A 177 -1.01 0.00 -23.06
N PHE A 178 -0.46 -0.66 -22.03
CA PHE A 178 -0.53 -2.11 -21.82
C PHE A 178 -0.99 -2.42 -20.40
N ASN A 179 -2.18 -3.01 -20.26
CA ASN A 179 -2.75 -3.42 -18.98
C ASN A 179 -2.35 -4.86 -18.64
N LEU A 180 -1.54 -5.03 -17.59
CA LEU A 180 -1.17 -6.32 -17.03
C LEU A 180 -2.24 -6.76 -16.05
N ARG A 181 -2.82 -7.95 -16.28
CA ARG A 181 -3.92 -8.48 -15.47
C ARG A 181 -3.37 -9.17 -14.21
N PRO A 182 -4.08 -9.14 -13.07
CA PRO A 182 -3.79 -10.03 -11.96
C PRO A 182 -3.82 -11.49 -12.44
N MET A 183 -2.90 -12.31 -11.94
CA MET A 183 -2.82 -13.73 -12.32
C MET A 183 -3.91 -14.53 -11.61
N ALA A 184 -4.47 -15.54 -12.28
CA ALA A 184 -5.40 -16.46 -11.64
C ALA A 184 -4.66 -17.29 -10.57
N ALA A 185 -5.34 -17.60 -9.45
CA ALA A 185 -4.74 -18.33 -8.33
C ALA A 185 -4.17 -19.70 -8.77
N GLN A 186 -4.86 -20.41 -9.67
CA GLN A 186 -4.35 -21.67 -10.24
C GLN A 186 -3.01 -21.48 -10.98
N THR A 187 -2.91 -20.44 -11.82
CA THR A 187 -1.67 -20.13 -12.55
C THR A 187 -0.51 -19.77 -11.62
N VAL A 188 -0.80 -19.14 -10.47
CA VAL A 188 0.20 -18.87 -9.42
C VAL A 188 0.61 -20.18 -8.73
N HIS A 189 -0.35 -21.01 -8.34
CA HIS A 189 -0.14 -22.34 -7.75
C HIS A 189 0.77 -23.21 -8.63
N ASP A 190 0.43 -23.37 -9.91
CA ASP A 190 1.15 -24.25 -10.84
C ASP A 190 2.60 -23.78 -11.07
N HIS A 191 2.80 -22.46 -11.12
CA HIS A 191 4.15 -21.89 -11.22
C HIS A 191 4.95 -22.10 -9.94
N LEU A 192 4.37 -21.86 -8.76
CA LEU A 192 5.06 -22.11 -7.48
C LEU A 192 5.42 -23.60 -7.33
N ALA A 193 4.51 -24.52 -7.69
CA ALA A 193 4.80 -25.96 -7.70
C ALA A 193 6.00 -26.30 -8.60
N SER A 194 6.09 -25.70 -9.80
CA SER A 194 7.23 -25.89 -10.70
C SER A 194 8.55 -25.34 -10.12
N VAL A 195 8.51 -24.20 -9.43
CA VAL A 195 9.69 -23.57 -8.82
C VAL A 195 10.19 -24.37 -7.62
N LEU A 196 9.29 -24.79 -6.72
CA LEU A 196 9.64 -25.58 -5.55
C LEU A 196 10.18 -26.97 -5.92
N ALA A 197 9.64 -27.59 -6.96
CA ALA A 197 10.14 -28.85 -7.50
C ALA A 197 11.59 -28.72 -8.03
N VAL A 198 11.94 -27.59 -8.66
CA VAL A 198 13.32 -27.32 -9.12
C VAL A 198 14.28 -27.03 -7.96
N GLU A 199 13.81 -26.38 -6.89
CA GLU A 199 14.61 -26.20 -5.67
C GLU A 199 14.71 -27.47 -4.79
N GLY A 200 13.92 -28.51 -5.06
CA GLY A 200 13.88 -29.74 -4.26
C GLY A 200 13.21 -29.58 -2.90
N ILE A 201 12.29 -28.61 -2.76
CA ILE A 201 11.61 -28.30 -1.50
C ILE A 201 10.33 -29.13 -1.38
N GLY A 202 10.14 -29.82 -0.25
CA GLY A 202 8.92 -30.57 0.04
C GLY A 202 7.75 -29.62 0.37
N PHE A 203 6.61 -29.82 -0.28
CA PHE A 203 5.41 -28.99 -0.10
C PHE A 203 4.12 -29.82 -0.10
N GLU A 204 3.12 -29.33 0.63
CA GLU A 204 1.75 -29.81 0.57
C GLU A 204 0.91 -29.00 -0.43
N PRO A 205 -0.01 -29.62 -1.20
CA PRO A 205 -0.84 -28.90 -2.16
C PRO A 205 -1.71 -27.80 -1.53
N GLU A 206 -2.27 -28.04 -0.35
CA GLU A 206 -3.10 -27.04 0.34
C GLU A 206 -2.28 -25.84 0.83
N ALA A 207 -1.03 -26.03 1.26
CA ALA A 207 -0.11 -24.94 1.57
C ALA A 207 0.13 -24.03 0.35
N LEU A 208 0.30 -24.62 -0.84
CA LEU A 208 0.40 -23.88 -2.10
C LEU A 208 -0.89 -23.16 -2.48
N ARG A 209 -2.06 -23.76 -2.27
CA ARG A 209 -3.36 -23.10 -2.50
C ARG A 209 -3.52 -21.88 -1.59
N LEU A 210 -3.13 -21.98 -0.31
CA LEU A 210 -3.13 -20.85 0.62
C LEU A 210 -2.18 -19.72 0.16
N LEU A 211 -0.94 -20.04 -0.20
CA LEU A 211 0.03 -19.05 -0.70
C LEU A 211 -0.46 -18.36 -2.00
N ALA A 212 -1.03 -19.13 -2.94
CA ALA A 212 -1.55 -18.60 -4.19
C ALA A 212 -2.80 -17.70 -4.00
N ARG A 213 -3.69 -18.05 -3.05
CA ARG A 213 -4.82 -17.19 -2.64
C ARG A 213 -4.31 -15.91 -1.97
N ALA A 214 -3.40 -16.02 -1.00
CA ALA A 214 -2.82 -14.89 -0.25
C ALA A 214 -2.05 -13.90 -1.14
N ALA A 215 -1.43 -14.38 -2.21
CA ALA A 215 -0.72 -13.55 -3.19
C ALA A 215 -1.61 -12.61 -4.02
N ARG A 216 -2.94 -12.78 -4.02
CA ARG A 216 -3.91 -11.91 -4.71
C ARG A 216 -3.55 -11.60 -6.18
N GLY A 217 -3.01 -12.61 -6.88
CA GLY A 217 -2.61 -12.53 -8.29
C GLY A 217 -1.27 -11.84 -8.58
N SER A 218 -0.47 -11.54 -7.54
CA SER A 218 0.88 -10.99 -7.66
C SER A 218 1.94 -12.09 -7.55
N MET A 219 2.69 -12.35 -8.63
CA MET A 219 3.75 -13.36 -8.61
C MET A 219 4.92 -13.00 -7.70
N ARG A 220 5.24 -11.70 -7.58
CA ARG A 220 6.29 -11.22 -6.67
C ARG A 220 5.96 -11.53 -5.22
N ASP A 221 4.70 -11.32 -4.83
CA ASP A 221 4.26 -11.55 -3.46
C ASP A 221 4.08 -13.05 -3.20
N ALA A 222 3.61 -13.83 -4.18
CA ALA A 222 3.58 -15.30 -4.13
C ALA A 222 4.95 -15.92 -3.80
N MET A 223 6.00 -15.53 -4.54
CA MET A 223 7.37 -16.01 -4.29
C MET A 223 7.90 -15.50 -2.94
N SER A 224 7.62 -14.24 -2.58
CA SER A 224 8.11 -13.66 -1.31
C SER A 224 7.44 -14.27 -0.07
N LEU A 225 6.17 -14.65 -0.16
CA LEU A 225 5.45 -15.41 0.87
C LEU A 225 5.95 -16.86 0.93
N SER A 226 6.30 -17.45 -0.21
CA SER A 226 6.90 -18.80 -0.25
C SER A 226 8.27 -18.83 0.42
N ASP A 227 9.14 -17.86 0.14
CA ASP A 227 10.44 -17.69 0.84
C ASP A 227 10.26 -17.56 2.36
N GLN A 228 9.29 -16.75 2.81
CA GLN A 228 8.98 -16.60 4.24
C GLN A 228 8.48 -17.91 4.86
N ALA A 229 7.61 -18.63 4.15
CA ALA A 229 7.06 -19.89 4.61
C ALA A 229 8.12 -21.01 4.67
N ILE A 230 9.07 -21.05 3.72
CA ILE A 230 10.23 -21.96 3.75
C ILE A 230 11.11 -21.66 4.97
N ALA A 231 11.35 -20.39 5.26
CA ALA A 231 12.16 -19.97 6.42
C ALA A 231 11.45 -20.28 7.76
N PHE A 232 10.14 -20.07 7.84
CA PHE A 232 9.34 -20.35 9.03
C PHE A 232 9.12 -21.86 9.27
N GLY A 233 8.94 -22.64 8.19
CA GLY A 233 8.75 -24.10 8.23
C GLY A 233 10.02 -24.95 8.17
N GLY A 234 11.19 -24.36 8.45
CA GLY A 234 12.45 -25.11 8.57
C GLY A 234 12.88 -25.84 7.29
N GLY A 235 12.48 -25.33 6.11
CA GLY A 235 12.77 -25.95 4.82
C GLY A 235 11.65 -26.80 4.21
N GLN A 236 10.47 -26.87 4.84
CA GLN A 236 9.29 -27.55 4.29
C GLN A 236 8.05 -26.62 4.28
N LEU A 237 7.13 -26.86 3.36
CA LEU A 237 5.89 -26.09 3.21
C LEU A 237 4.67 -26.93 3.58
N GLN A 238 4.31 -26.90 4.87
CA GLN A 238 3.16 -27.59 5.46
C GLN A 238 1.96 -26.64 5.65
N GLU A 239 0.73 -27.12 5.46
CA GLU A 239 -0.51 -26.33 5.51
C GLU A 239 -0.65 -25.56 6.82
N ALA A 240 -0.48 -26.24 7.96
CA ALA A 240 -0.63 -25.66 9.30
C ALA A 240 0.39 -24.52 9.53
N THR A 241 1.64 -24.73 9.14
CA THR A 241 2.73 -23.76 9.28
C THR A 241 2.52 -22.53 8.39
N VAL A 242 2.06 -22.74 7.14
CA VAL A 242 1.70 -21.65 6.23
C VAL A 242 0.49 -20.87 6.73
N ARG A 243 -0.56 -21.56 7.23
CA ARG A 243 -1.76 -20.94 7.81
C ARG A 243 -1.39 -20.05 9.01
N GLN A 244 -0.55 -20.56 9.91
CA GLN A 244 -0.05 -19.82 11.07
C GLN A 244 0.77 -18.59 10.65
N MET A 245 1.70 -18.73 9.69
CA MET A 245 2.51 -17.63 9.19
C MET A 245 1.66 -16.51 8.55
N LEU A 246 0.64 -16.88 7.77
CA LEU A 246 -0.25 -15.93 7.12
C LEU A 246 -1.25 -15.27 8.09
N GLY A 247 -1.36 -15.73 9.33
CA GLY A 247 -2.45 -15.36 10.23
C GLY A 247 -3.83 -15.70 9.65
N ALA A 248 -3.86 -16.69 8.75
CA ALA A 248 -5.06 -17.06 8.01
C ALA A 248 -5.99 -17.86 8.92
N VAL A 249 -7.25 -17.44 8.99
CA VAL A 249 -8.24 -18.06 9.87
C VAL A 249 -8.59 -19.44 9.32
N ASP A 250 -8.54 -20.47 10.16
CA ASP A 250 -8.99 -21.80 9.77
C ASP A 250 -10.50 -21.78 9.47
N ARG A 251 -10.91 -22.40 8.35
CA ARG A 251 -12.31 -22.63 7.97
C ARG A 251 -13.15 -23.20 9.12
N GLN A 252 -12.56 -23.99 10.03
CA GLN A 252 -13.23 -24.50 11.23
C GLN A 252 -13.72 -23.39 12.18
N HIS A 253 -13.00 -22.27 12.31
CA HIS A 253 -13.46 -21.16 13.15
C HIS A 253 -14.63 -20.42 12.50
N VAL A 254 -14.58 -20.22 11.18
CA VAL A 254 -15.67 -19.61 10.40
C VAL A 254 -16.92 -20.49 10.44
N GLN A 255 -16.76 -21.81 10.29
CA GLN A 255 -17.83 -22.78 10.48
C GLN A 255 -18.48 -22.64 11.87
N ARG A 256 -17.69 -22.67 12.96
CA ARG A 256 -18.23 -22.52 14.33
C ARG A 256 -18.97 -21.19 14.54
N LEU A 257 -18.50 -20.09 13.95
CA LEU A 257 -19.19 -18.80 13.99
C LEU A 257 -20.53 -18.85 13.24
N ILE A 258 -20.57 -19.44 12.04
CA ILE A 258 -21.82 -19.61 11.28
C ILE A 258 -22.81 -20.51 12.02
N GLU A 259 -22.35 -21.62 12.60
CA GLU A 259 -23.16 -22.54 13.41
C GLU A 259 -23.73 -21.85 14.66
N ALA A 260 -22.92 -21.08 15.39
CA ALA A 260 -23.36 -20.34 16.57
C ALA A 260 -24.36 -19.22 16.23
N VAL A 261 -24.15 -18.49 15.12
CA VAL A 261 -25.11 -17.50 14.60
C VAL A 261 -26.42 -18.17 14.18
N ALA A 262 -26.36 -19.31 13.50
CA ALA A 262 -27.54 -20.07 13.08
C ALA A 262 -28.35 -20.60 14.28
N ALA A 263 -27.66 -21.05 15.34
CA ALA A 263 -28.24 -21.56 16.57
C ALA A 263 -28.73 -20.47 17.56
N CYS A 264 -28.55 -19.18 17.23
CA CYS A 264 -28.77 -18.04 18.15
C CYS A 264 -27.91 -18.09 19.44
N ASP A 265 -26.78 -18.81 19.45
CA ASP A 265 -25.96 -18.98 20.65
C ASP A 265 -25.00 -17.80 20.86
N GLY A 266 -25.48 -16.79 21.60
CA GLY A 266 -24.68 -15.64 21.99
C GLY A 266 -23.46 -15.97 22.85
N LYS A 267 -23.47 -17.09 23.61
CA LYS A 267 -22.29 -17.49 24.38
C LYS A 267 -21.26 -18.15 23.47
N GLY A 268 -21.69 -19.10 22.63
CA GLY A 268 -20.84 -19.76 21.64
C GLY A 268 -20.13 -18.79 20.70
N ILE A 269 -20.78 -17.67 20.33
CA ILE A 269 -20.13 -16.58 19.60
C ILE A 269 -19.01 -15.91 20.41
N VAL A 270 -19.25 -15.52 21.67
CA VAL A 270 -18.23 -14.89 22.52
C VAL A 270 -17.04 -15.83 22.69
N ASP A 271 -17.28 -17.09 23.06
CA ASP A 271 -16.25 -18.10 23.26
C ASP A 271 -15.44 -18.36 21.97
N ALA A 272 -16.08 -18.32 20.79
CA ALA A 272 -15.41 -18.46 19.49
C ALA A 272 -14.55 -17.23 19.13
N VAL A 273 -15.02 -16.01 19.39
CA VAL A 273 -14.26 -14.76 19.14
C VAL A 273 -13.09 -14.62 20.13
N ASP A 274 -13.25 -15.02 21.39
CA ASP A 274 -12.15 -15.10 22.36
C ASP A 274 -11.11 -16.16 21.95
N THR A 275 -11.53 -17.29 21.37
CA THR A 275 -10.61 -18.30 20.82
C THR A 275 -9.76 -17.71 19.68
N LEU A 276 -10.36 -16.97 18.74
CA LEU A 276 -9.64 -16.28 17.67
C LEU A 276 -8.60 -15.28 18.23
N ARG A 277 -8.97 -14.53 19.25
CA ARG A 277 -8.08 -13.57 19.94
C ARG A 277 -6.90 -14.27 20.62
N GLN A 278 -7.12 -15.39 21.30
CA GLN A 278 -6.06 -16.16 21.95
C GLN A 278 -5.05 -16.74 20.94
N LEU A 279 -5.51 -17.09 19.74
CA LEU A 279 -4.67 -17.55 18.63
C LEU A 279 -3.98 -16.40 17.85
N GLY A 280 -4.26 -15.14 18.19
CA GLY A 280 -3.70 -13.97 17.48
C GLY A 280 -4.22 -13.80 16.05
N LEU A 281 -5.38 -14.38 15.72
CA LEU A 281 -5.95 -14.34 14.38
C LEU A 281 -6.61 -12.98 14.10
N SER A 282 -6.42 -12.45 12.89
CA SER A 282 -6.90 -11.10 12.53
C SER A 282 -8.43 -11.03 12.42
N ALA A 283 -9.03 -9.96 12.94
CA ALA A 283 -10.47 -9.74 12.79
C ALA A 283 -10.83 -9.48 11.31
N SER A 284 -10.00 -8.70 10.61
CA SER A 284 -10.18 -8.41 9.19
C SER A 284 -10.14 -9.67 8.32
N GLY A 285 -9.22 -10.61 8.59
CA GLY A 285 -9.16 -11.91 7.93
C GLY A 285 -10.34 -12.81 8.27
N THR A 286 -10.79 -12.81 9.53
CA THR A 286 -12.01 -13.53 9.96
C THR A 286 -13.24 -13.06 9.17
N LEU A 287 -13.40 -11.75 8.99
CA LEU A 287 -14.51 -11.17 8.23
C LEU A 287 -14.38 -11.37 6.71
N GLU A 288 -13.15 -11.43 6.17
CA GLU A 288 -12.91 -11.78 4.76
C GLU A 288 -13.34 -13.22 4.49
N GLU A 289 -12.90 -14.17 5.32
CA GLU A 289 -13.23 -15.59 5.17
C GLU A 289 -14.73 -15.87 5.45
N LEU A 290 -15.33 -15.21 6.45
CA LEU A 290 -16.77 -15.28 6.72
C LEU A 290 -17.61 -14.74 5.55
N ALA A 291 -17.21 -13.62 4.94
CA ALA A 291 -17.87 -13.10 3.76
C ALA A 291 -17.74 -14.05 2.56
N THR A 292 -16.58 -14.70 2.37
CA THR A 292 -16.37 -15.72 1.33
C THR A 292 -17.21 -16.97 1.57
N ALA A 293 -17.31 -17.46 2.81
CA ALA A 293 -18.17 -18.59 3.17
C ALA A 293 -19.66 -18.28 2.91
N LEU A 294 -20.15 -17.13 3.35
CA LEU A 294 -21.54 -16.69 3.10
C LEU A 294 -21.83 -16.51 1.61
N GLN A 295 -20.88 -15.98 0.82
CA GLN A 295 -21.01 -15.88 -0.63
C GLN A 295 -21.10 -17.25 -1.30
N ARG A 296 -20.29 -18.24 -0.88
CA ARG A 296 -20.36 -19.62 -1.35
C ARG A 296 -21.71 -20.27 -1.01
N MET A 297 -22.15 -20.15 0.24
CA MET A 297 -23.46 -20.64 0.70
C MET A 297 -24.61 -20.02 -0.12
N ALA A 298 -24.57 -18.72 -0.38
CA ALA A 298 -25.56 -18.02 -1.19
C ALA A 298 -25.60 -18.51 -2.65
N VAL A 299 -24.46 -18.82 -3.27
CA VAL A 299 -24.42 -19.42 -4.62
C VAL A 299 -25.06 -20.82 -4.62
N ILE A 300 -24.70 -21.66 -3.63
CA ILE A 300 -25.27 -23.01 -3.48
C ILE A 300 -26.79 -22.97 -3.28
N GLN A 301 -27.30 -22.01 -2.51
CA GLN A 301 -28.74 -21.80 -2.30
C GLN A 301 -29.46 -21.28 -3.56
N ALA A 302 -28.83 -20.37 -4.32
CA ALA A 302 -29.47 -19.67 -5.43
C ALA A 302 -29.40 -20.41 -6.78
N VAL A 303 -28.36 -21.24 -7.00
CA VAL A 303 -28.13 -21.97 -8.25
C VAL A 303 -27.85 -23.45 -7.97
N PRO A 304 -28.90 -24.27 -7.70
CA PRO A 304 -28.74 -25.72 -7.59
C PRO A 304 -28.28 -26.31 -8.94
N GLY A 305 -27.24 -27.16 -8.93
CA GLY A 305 -26.74 -27.81 -10.15
C GLY A 305 -25.48 -27.20 -10.78
N LEU A 306 -24.80 -26.26 -10.12
CA LEU A 306 -23.48 -25.73 -10.56
C LEU A 306 -22.30 -26.66 -10.16
N ASP A 307 -22.58 -27.95 -9.96
CA ASP A 307 -21.80 -28.89 -9.13
C ASP A 307 -20.59 -29.55 -9.83
N ASP A 308 -19.86 -28.85 -10.71
CA ASP A 308 -18.66 -29.36 -11.42
C ASP A 308 -17.35 -29.19 -10.59
N SER A 309 -17.44 -29.02 -9.27
CA SER A 309 -16.34 -28.68 -8.37
C SER A 309 -16.16 -29.74 -7.27
N ASP A 310 -15.11 -30.54 -7.40
CA ASP A 310 -14.63 -31.51 -6.39
C ASP A 310 -13.88 -30.83 -5.21
N ASP A 311 -13.98 -29.50 -5.04
CA ASP A 311 -13.24 -28.79 -3.98
C ASP A 311 -13.76 -29.22 -2.59
N PRO A 312 -12.94 -29.81 -1.70
CA PRO A 312 -13.39 -30.28 -0.38
C PRO A 312 -13.95 -29.16 0.50
N ASP A 313 -13.55 -27.90 0.26
CA ASP A 313 -14.18 -26.72 0.89
C ASP A 313 -15.69 -26.65 0.59
N GLU A 314 -16.11 -26.95 -0.65
CA GLU A 314 -17.47 -26.74 -1.14
C GLU A 314 -18.47 -27.75 -0.54
N LEU A 315 -18.01 -28.96 -0.21
CA LEU A 315 -18.77 -29.94 0.56
C LEU A 315 -19.16 -29.42 1.96
N VAL A 316 -18.25 -28.70 2.64
CA VAL A 316 -18.52 -28.12 3.97
C VAL A 316 -19.56 -27.01 3.86
N TRP A 317 -19.39 -26.07 2.93
CA TRP A 317 -20.34 -24.97 2.76
C TRP A 317 -21.72 -25.46 2.28
N ARG A 318 -21.78 -26.54 1.50
CA ARG A 318 -23.03 -27.20 1.10
C ARG A 318 -23.78 -27.81 2.30
N GLY A 319 -23.06 -28.31 3.32
CA GLY A 319 -23.64 -28.78 4.58
C GLY A 319 -24.16 -27.66 5.49
N LEU A 320 -23.52 -26.48 5.46
CA LEU A 320 -23.91 -25.31 6.26
C LEU A 320 -24.99 -24.45 5.59
N ALA A 321 -25.06 -24.43 4.26
CA ALA A 321 -26.04 -23.68 3.46
C ALA A 321 -27.51 -23.83 3.93
N PRO A 322 -28.04 -25.01 4.31
CA PRO A 322 -29.42 -25.14 4.79
C PRO A 322 -29.66 -24.62 6.23
N LEU A 323 -28.63 -24.26 7.00
CA LEU A 323 -28.78 -23.76 8.37
C LEU A 323 -29.22 -22.28 8.45
N LEU A 324 -29.04 -21.53 7.36
CA LEU A 324 -29.45 -20.14 7.23
C LEU A 324 -30.45 -19.99 6.08
N ALA A 325 -31.45 -19.13 6.24
CA ALA A 325 -32.34 -18.80 5.13
C ALA A 325 -31.56 -18.03 4.04
N PRO A 326 -31.97 -18.08 2.75
CA PRO A 326 -31.31 -17.31 1.69
C PRO A 326 -31.27 -15.81 1.97
N ASP A 327 -32.37 -15.24 2.48
CA ASP A 327 -32.46 -13.82 2.84
C ASP A 327 -31.54 -13.47 4.02
N GLU A 328 -31.42 -14.35 5.03
CA GLU A 328 -30.47 -14.21 6.14
C GLU A 328 -29.02 -14.27 5.64
N THR A 329 -28.72 -15.18 4.72
CA THR A 329 -27.38 -15.38 4.15
C THR A 329 -26.92 -14.13 3.38
N GLN A 330 -27.82 -13.53 2.58
CA GLN A 330 -27.58 -12.24 1.90
C GLN A 330 -27.43 -11.08 2.89
N LEU A 331 -28.28 -11.00 3.91
CA LEU A 331 -28.20 -9.96 4.94
C LEU A 331 -26.87 -10.06 5.70
N PHE A 332 -26.49 -11.24 6.18
CA PHE A 332 -25.24 -11.44 6.90
C PHE A 332 -24.02 -11.17 6.02
N TYR A 333 -24.06 -11.54 4.74
CA TYR A 333 -22.99 -11.19 3.79
C TYR A 333 -22.82 -9.66 3.68
N SER A 334 -23.92 -8.91 3.50
CA SER A 334 -23.88 -7.44 3.43
C SER A 334 -23.40 -6.80 4.74
N LEU A 335 -23.82 -7.32 5.90
CA LEU A 335 -23.36 -6.88 7.20
C LEU A 335 -21.87 -7.19 7.41
N CYS A 336 -21.36 -8.31 6.91
CA CYS A 336 -19.92 -8.62 6.93
C CYS A 336 -19.13 -7.61 6.09
N LEU A 337 -19.57 -7.28 4.87
CA LEU A 337 -18.93 -6.27 4.04
C LEU A 337 -18.91 -4.88 4.69
N GLN A 338 -20.03 -4.45 5.28
CA GLN A 338 -20.11 -3.19 6.02
C GLN A 338 -19.22 -3.21 7.27
N GLY A 339 -19.25 -4.30 8.04
CA GLY A 339 -18.44 -4.49 9.24
C GLY A 339 -16.93 -4.43 8.96
N ARG A 340 -16.47 -4.90 7.79
CA ARG A 340 -15.06 -4.75 7.37
C ARG A 340 -14.64 -3.30 7.19
N ALA A 341 -15.54 -2.42 6.72
CA ALA A 341 -15.27 -0.99 6.63
C ALA A 341 -15.34 -0.30 8.00
N GLU A 342 -16.28 -0.72 8.87
CA GLU A 342 -16.44 -0.21 10.23
C GLU A 342 -15.32 -0.66 11.19
N LEU A 343 -14.61 -1.77 10.90
CA LEU A 343 -13.56 -2.33 11.77
C LEU A 343 -12.44 -1.32 12.09
N ALA A 344 -12.09 -0.45 11.13
CA ALA A 344 -11.09 0.60 11.32
C ALA A 344 -11.57 1.78 12.18
N LEU A 345 -12.86 1.83 12.51
CA LEU A 345 -13.48 2.83 13.40
C LEU A 345 -13.74 2.29 14.80
N ALA A 346 -13.58 0.97 15.01
CA ALA A 346 -13.77 0.34 16.32
C ALA A 346 -12.62 0.70 17.28
N PRO A 347 -12.85 0.70 18.61
CA PRO A 347 -11.80 0.94 19.61
C PRO A 347 -10.63 -0.06 19.51
N ASP A 348 -10.94 -1.30 19.14
CA ASP A 348 -10.00 -2.38 18.89
C ASP A 348 -10.64 -3.43 17.96
N GLU A 349 -9.82 -4.25 17.30
CA GLU A 349 -10.25 -5.28 16.34
C GLU A 349 -11.20 -6.32 16.96
N TYR A 350 -10.96 -6.72 18.21
CA TYR A 350 -11.75 -7.73 18.91
C TYR A 350 -13.16 -7.18 19.22
N SER A 351 -13.26 -5.98 19.79
CA SER A 351 -14.54 -5.31 20.04
C SER A 351 -15.31 -5.06 18.74
N GLY A 352 -14.62 -4.70 17.65
CA GLY A 352 -15.25 -4.51 16.33
C GLY A 352 -15.86 -5.81 15.79
N LEU A 353 -15.11 -6.92 15.83
CA LEU A 353 -15.60 -8.23 15.42
C LEU A 353 -16.77 -8.71 16.30
N LEU A 354 -16.62 -8.61 17.63
CA LEU A 354 -17.65 -9.03 18.58
C LEU A 354 -18.96 -8.24 18.39
N MET A 355 -18.88 -6.92 18.27
CA MET A 355 -20.05 -6.07 18.02
C MET A 355 -20.73 -6.39 16.69
N LEU A 356 -19.98 -6.82 15.67
CA LEU A 356 -20.58 -7.27 14.42
C LEU A 356 -21.28 -8.62 14.58
N MET A 357 -20.68 -9.60 15.26
CA MET A 357 -21.32 -10.91 15.47
C MET A 357 -22.60 -10.79 16.32
N LEU A 358 -22.59 -9.93 17.35
CA LEU A 358 -23.80 -9.57 18.11
C LEU A 358 -24.85 -8.86 17.24
N ARG A 359 -24.42 -8.05 16.26
CA ARG A 359 -25.32 -7.45 15.25
C ARG A 359 -25.98 -8.52 14.37
N LEU A 360 -25.24 -9.54 13.93
CA LEU A 360 -25.80 -10.66 13.15
C LEU A 360 -26.91 -11.38 13.93
N LEU A 361 -26.70 -11.69 15.21
CA LEU A 361 -27.72 -12.28 16.08
C LEU A 361 -28.97 -11.39 16.21
N ALA A 362 -28.79 -10.09 16.42
CA ALA A 362 -29.89 -9.15 16.63
C ALA A 362 -30.81 -9.03 15.41
N PHE A 363 -30.28 -9.24 14.20
CA PHE A 363 -31.06 -9.18 12.96
C PHE A 363 -31.70 -10.52 12.53
N LYS A 364 -31.49 -11.61 13.28
CA LYS A 364 -32.09 -12.92 12.94
C LYS A 364 -33.60 -12.93 13.28
N PRO A 365 -34.51 -13.08 12.29
CA PRO A 365 -35.95 -13.04 12.51
C PRO A 365 -36.44 -14.28 13.27
N GLY A 366 -36.48 -14.19 14.59
CA GLY A 366 -36.84 -15.30 15.49
C GLY A 366 -36.28 -15.17 16.91
N SER A 367 -35.28 -14.30 17.12
CA SER A 367 -34.67 -14.01 18.43
C SER A 367 -35.60 -13.40 19.49
N GLY A 368 -36.91 -13.28 19.20
CA GLY A 368 -37.94 -12.85 20.14
C GLY A 368 -38.42 -13.90 21.15
N GLN A 369 -37.87 -15.13 21.13
CA GLN A 369 -38.20 -16.18 22.12
C GLN A 369 -36.92 -16.83 22.69
N GLY A 370 -36.47 -16.36 23.85
CA GLY A 370 -35.33 -16.91 24.58
C GLY A 370 -34.88 -15.98 25.71
N GLY A 371 -35.49 -16.11 26.89
CA GLY A 371 -35.44 -15.09 27.95
C GLY A 371 -34.05 -14.67 28.44
N SER A 372 -33.77 -13.37 28.35
CA SER A 372 -32.82 -12.65 29.20
C SER A 372 -33.49 -11.37 29.71
N GLY A 373 -33.47 -11.16 31.03
CA GLY A 373 -34.32 -10.22 31.76
C GLY A 373 -33.90 -8.76 31.68
N TYR A 374 -33.67 -8.22 30.48
CA TYR A 374 -33.61 -6.77 30.30
C TYR A 374 -35.03 -6.21 30.21
N PRO A 375 -35.44 -5.30 31.11
CA PRO A 375 -36.71 -4.62 30.95
C PRO A 375 -36.68 -3.87 29.62
N LYS A 376 -37.70 -4.09 28.79
CA LYS A 376 -37.96 -3.29 27.59
C LYS A 376 -37.90 -1.82 28.01
N ALA A 377 -37.03 -1.04 27.38
CA ALA A 377 -36.92 0.39 27.63
C ALA A 377 -38.13 1.13 27.02
N GLU A 378 -39.30 0.98 27.64
CA GLU A 378 -40.51 1.77 27.38
C GLU A 378 -40.26 3.20 27.89
N GLY A 379 -39.50 3.98 27.14
CA GLY A 379 -38.84 5.15 27.72
C GLY A 379 -38.37 6.24 26.77
N SER A 380 -38.86 6.34 25.52
CA SER A 380 -38.81 7.62 24.77
C SER A 380 -39.77 7.71 23.58
N VAL A 381 -41.06 7.44 23.78
CA VAL A 381 -42.08 8.04 22.89
C VAL A 381 -42.25 9.50 23.33
N ARG A 382 -41.57 10.41 22.64
CA ARG A 382 -41.77 11.86 22.81
C ARG A 382 -43.22 12.17 22.43
N GLN A 383 -44.06 12.40 23.43
CA GLN A 383 -45.47 12.75 23.23
C GLN A 383 -45.56 14.00 22.35
N GLN A 384 -46.07 13.83 21.14
CA GLN A 384 -46.54 14.95 20.33
C GLN A 384 -47.86 15.44 20.94
N PRO A 385 -48.05 16.76 21.13
CA PRO A 385 -49.35 17.30 21.53
C PRO A 385 -50.40 16.91 20.49
N LYS A 386 -51.46 16.25 20.96
CA LYS A 386 -52.57 15.77 20.14
C LYS A 386 -53.32 16.96 19.55
N ALA A 387 -53.13 17.22 18.25
CA ALA A 387 -53.98 18.15 17.51
C ALA A 387 -55.41 17.60 17.40
N GLU A 388 -56.38 18.48 17.58
CA GLU A 388 -57.80 18.14 17.70
C GLU A 388 -58.47 18.08 16.31
N PRO A 389 -59.16 16.98 15.94
CA PRO A 389 -59.72 16.84 14.60
C PRO A 389 -61.05 17.59 14.48
N VAL A 390 -61.03 18.72 13.75
CA VAL A 390 -62.25 19.42 13.34
C VAL A 390 -63.02 18.55 12.33
N ARG A 391 -64.30 18.26 12.64
CA ARG A 391 -65.21 17.57 11.72
C ARG A 391 -65.52 18.45 10.51
N SER A 392 -65.56 17.83 9.32
CA SER A 392 -66.25 18.37 8.15
C SER A 392 -67.32 17.37 7.68
N GLU A 393 -68.54 17.85 7.49
CA GLU A 393 -69.65 17.07 6.92
C GLU A 393 -69.69 17.19 5.39
N PRO A 394 -70.26 16.19 4.67
CA PRO A 394 -70.30 16.18 3.21
C PRO A 394 -71.51 16.94 2.64
N VAL A 395 -71.36 17.47 1.42
CA VAL A 395 -72.42 18.10 0.60
C VAL A 395 -72.43 17.42 -0.78
N PRO A 396 -73.60 17.17 -1.42
CA PRO A 396 -73.75 16.12 -2.44
C PRO A 396 -73.43 16.54 -3.89
N ALA A 397 -73.47 15.52 -4.78
CA ALA A 397 -72.96 15.54 -6.15
C ALA A 397 -73.88 16.18 -7.22
N ALA A 398 -73.28 16.56 -8.36
CA ALA A 398 -73.93 16.77 -9.65
C ALA A 398 -73.02 16.33 -10.83
N THR A 399 -73.60 15.64 -11.81
CA THR A 399 -73.00 15.11 -13.07
C THR A 399 -72.84 16.21 -14.15
N PRO A 400 -72.11 16.05 -15.29
CA PRO A 400 -72.43 15.10 -16.40
C PRO A 400 -71.18 14.56 -17.19
N PRO A 401 -71.18 14.24 -18.51
CA PRO A 401 -71.43 12.87 -18.98
C PRO A 401 -70.49 12.30 -20.08
N GLY A 402 -70.47 10.96 -20.25
CA GLY A 402 -70.12 10.24 -21.49
C GLY A 402 -68.62 10.15 -21.87
N GLY A 403 -68.12 9.08 -22.49
CA GLY A 403 -68.73 7.78 -22.84
C GLY A 403 -67.83 6.91 -23.73
N VAL A 404 -68.25 5.66 -23.97
CA VAL A 404 -67.74 4.69 -24.98
C VAL A 404 -66.37 4.04 -24.72
N GLY A 405 -66.31 2.70 -24.83
CA GLY A 405 -65.07 1.99 -25.25
C GLY A 405 -64.55 0.83 -24.40
N ALA A 406 -65.33 -0.23 -24.18
CA ALA A 406 -64.82 -1.48 -23.59
C ALA A 406 -64.49 -2.55 -24.65
N ARG A 407 -63.34 -3.25 -24.50
CA ARG A 407 -62.94 -4.60 -24.98
C ARG A 407 -61.41 -4.65 -25.16
N ALA A 408 -60.71 -5.78 -25.02
CA ALA A 408 -60.94 -7.05 -24.33
C ALA A 408 -59.60 -7.82 -24.24
N SER A 409 -59.56 -8.85 -23.39
CA SER A 409 -58.44 -9.81 -23.27
C SER A 409 -58.05 -10.48 -24.60
N LEU A 410 -56.78 -10.89 -24.72
CA LEU A 410 -56.36 -12.21 -25.23
C LEU A 410 -54.87 -12.47 -24.96
N ALA A 411 -54.52 -13.72 -24.66
CA ALA A 411 -53.16 -14.27 -24.63
C ALA A 411 -53.07 -15.43 -25.64
N PRO A 412 -51.96 -16.17 -25.70
CA PRO A 412 -50.60 -15.82 -26.12
C PRO A 412 -50.32 -16.37 -27.55
N PRO A 413 -49.05 -16.45 -27.99
CA PRO A 413 -48.69 -17.56 -28.90
C PRO A 413 -47.38 -18.29 -28.53
N THR A 414 -47.36 -19.60 -28.81
CA THR A 414 -46.20 -20.49 -28.74
C THR A 414 -45.63 -20.82 -30.12
N ALA A 415 -44.30 -20.83 -30.24
CA ALA A 415 -43.49 -21.52 -31.25
C ALA A 415 -42.03 -21.52 -30.75
N GLY A 416 -41.13 -22.47 -31.05
CA GLY A 416 -41.21 -23.72 -31.81
C GLY A 416 -39.82 -24.37 -31.80
N THR A 417 -39.74 -25.71 -31.74
CA THR A 417 -38.53 -26.49 -31.43
C THR A 417 -37.54 -26.69 -32.58
N ALA A 418 -36.23 -26.78 -32.26
CA ALA A 418 -35.29 -27.73 -32.89
C ALA A 418 -34.06 -28.00 -31.97
N PRO A 419 -33.50 -29.23 -31.91
CA PRO A 419 -32.44 -29.60 -30.96
C PRO A 419 -31.03 -29.72 -31.59
N VAL A 420 -29.98 -29.71 -30.75
CA VAL A 420 -28.61 -30.13 -31.13
C VAL A 420 -28.16 -31.29 -30.22
N ALA A 421 -27.47 -32.25 -30.82
CA ALA A 421 -27.27 -33.59 -30.26
C ALA A 421 -26.21 -33.68 -29.15
N LYS A 422 -26.47 -34.58 -28.18
CA LYS A 422 -25.41 -35.19 -27.36
C LYS A 422 -24.72 -36.28 -28.17
N VAL A 423 -23.39 -36.27 -28.19
CA VAL A 423 -22.59 -37.45 -28.55
C VAL A 423 -22.15 -38.10 -27.24
N ALA A 424 -22.44 -39.38 -27.10
CA ALA A 424 -21.89 -40.22 -26.04
C ALA A 424 -20.61 -40.87 -26.55
N SER A 425 -19.67 -41.10 -25.64
CA SER A 425 -18.63 -42.12 -25.83
C SER A 425 -18.47 -42.89 -24.52
N GLU A 426 -18.86 -44.17 -24.54
CA GLU A 426 -18.29 -45.19 -23.67
C GLU A 426 -16.74 -45.12 -23.79
N GLY A 427 -15.96 -45.35 -22.75
CA GLY A 427 -16.14 -46.38 -21.73
C GLY A 427 -15.22 -47.54 -22.09
N ASP A 428 -13.94 -47.43 -21.74
CA ASP A 428 -13.04 -48.58 -21.75
C ASP A 428 -12.16 -48.56 -20.50
N ALA A 429 -12.16 -49.67 -19.76
CA ALA A 429 -11.53 -49.81 -18.47
C ALA A 429 -10.40 -50.82 -18.57
N ARG A 430 -9.16 -50.40 -18.26
CA ARG A 430 -8.04 -51.31 -18.01
C ARG A 430 -7.34 -50.95 -16.71
N GLY A 431 -7.61 -51.74 -15.69
CA GLY A 431 -6.94 -51.63 -14.39
C GLY A 431 -5.62 -52.40 -14.32
N ARG A 432 -4.81 -52.02 -13.32
CA ARG A 432 -3.81 -52.82 -12.58
C ARG A 432 -3.53 -52.02 -11.31
N GLN A 433 -4.09 -52.37 -10.15
CA GLN A 433 -3.65 -53.43 -9.23
C GLN A 433 -2.18 -53.31 -8.76
N SER A 434 -2.07 -52.97 -7.46
CA SER A 434 -1.15 -53.50 -6.45
C SER A 434 0.38 -53.31 -6.60
N ALA A 435 1.00 -52.64 -5.62
CA ALA A 435 1.96 -53.31 -4.71
C ALA A 435 2.45 -52.41 -3.54
N SER A 436 2.50 -53.01 -2.35
CA SER A 436 3.32 -52.67 -1.18
C SER A 436 3.46 -53.96 -0.36
N PRO A 437 4.40 -54.12 0.59
CA PRO A 437 5.75 -53.56 0.75
C PRO A 437 6.81 -54.70 0.64
N PRO A 438 8.06 -54.59 1.16
CA PRO A 438 8.36 -54.74 2.61
C PRO A 438 9.45 -53.73 3.09
N ALA A 439 9.63 -53.34 4.36
CA ALA A 439 10.00 -54.11 5.57
C ALA A 439 11.24 -55.03 5.38
N ALA A 440 12.22 -55.14 6.28
CA ALA A 440 12.70 -54.31 7.38
C ALA A 440 14.10 -54.83 7.76
N VAL A 441 15.00 -54.00 8.31
CA VAL A 441 16.15 -54.48 9.09
C VAL A 441 16.26 -53.63 10.36
N GLN A 442 16.14 -54.29 11.51
CA GLN A 442 16.43 -53.72 12.83
C GLN A 442 17.86 -54.12 13.23
N GLU A 443 18.57 -53.28 13.99
CA GLU A 443 19.45 -53.77 15.07
C GLU A 443 19.79 -52.68 16.09
N SER A 444 20.20 -53.09 17.30
CA SER A 444 20.34 -52.29 18.54
C SER A 444 21.45 -52.87 19.45
N HIS A 445 21.97 -52.21 20.50
CA HIS A 445 21.58 -51.01 21.25
C HIS A 445 22.79 -50.08 21.53
N GLY A 446 22.54 -48.86 22.05
CA GLY A 446 23.62 -48.01 22.58
C GLY A 446 23.11 -46.84 23.43
N SER A 447 23.07 -47.02 24.75
CA SER A 447 22.74 -45.97 25.72
C SER A 447 23.88 -44.98 25.90
N GLY A 448 23.59 -43.67 25.82
CA GLY A 448 24.54 -42.61 26.17
C GLY A 448 23.82 -41.27 26.36
N GLN A 449 23.59 -40.88 27.61
CA GLN A 449 23.06 -39.56 27.94
C GLN A 449 24.17 -38.51 27.77
N SER A 450 23.91 -37.45 27.01
CA SER A 450 24.76 -36.25 26.96
C SER A 450 23.88 -35.00 27.10
N VAL A 451 23.94 -34.39 28.28
CA VAL A 451 23.31 -33.08 28.56
C VAL A 451 24.16 -31.97 27.92
N PRO A 452 23.56 -30.97 27.24
CA PRO A 452 24.32 -29.89 26.60
C PRO A 452 24.95 -28.92 27.63
N PRO A 453 26.10 -28.28 27.31
CA PRO A 453 26.93 -27.61 28.31
C PRO A 453 26.61 -26.11 28.44
N TRP A 454 25.87 -25.70 29.48
CA TRP A 454 25.76 -24.28 29.87
C TRP A 454 25.54 -24.00 31.37
N GLU A 455 25.73 -24.97 32.26
CA GLU A 455 25.69 -24.75 33.72
C GLU A 455 27.04 -25.04 34.41
N ALA A 456 27.84 -23.98 34.62
CA ALA A 456 28.87 -23.91 35.67
C ALA A 456 29.33 -22.45 35.91
N LEU A 457 28.79 -21.83 36.96
CA LEU A 457 29.35 -20.71 37.74
C LEU A 457 29.49 -21.23 39.20
N PRO A 458 30.07 -20.52 40.20
CA PRO A 458 30.79 -19.23 40.26
C PRO A 458 32.24 -19.49 40.89
N PRO A 459 32.97 -18.64 41.68
CA PRO A 459 32.63 -17.34 42.31
C PRO A 459 33.69 -16.21 42.30
N GLU A 460 33.34 -15.16 43.02
CA GLU A 460 33.91 -13.81 43.14
C GLU A 460 35.31 -13.72 43.78
N ALA A 461 36.13 -12.74 43.36
CA ALA A 461 36.88 -11.83 44.25
C ALA A 461 37.71 -10.77 43.48
N ASP A 462 37.32 -9.51 43.65
CA ASP A 462 38.09 -8.28 43.91
C ASP A 462 39.53 -7.98 43.36
N ALA A 463 39.79 -6.65 43.31
CA ALA A 463 41.08 -5.96 43.33
C ALA A 463 42.08 -6.04 42.14
N SER A 464 42.14 -4.93 41.40
CA SER A 464 43.35 -4.13 41.10
C SER A 464 44.75 -4.78 41.13
N LEU A 465 45.48 -4.70 40.02
CA LEU A 465 46.82 -4.06 39.95
C LEU A 465 47.34 -3.93 38.50
N MET A 466 48.38 -3.11 38.33
CA MET A 466 49.06 -2.79 37.06
C MET A 466 49.81 -3.99 36.47
N GLU A 467 50.07 -3.98 35.15
CA GLU A 467 51.43 -3.81 34.57
C GLU A 467 51.42 -3.90 33.03
N GLU A 468 51.95 -2.87 32.36
CA GLU A 468 52.47 -3.01 30.98
C GLU A 468 53.89 -3.56 31.03
N PRO A 469 54.31 -4.33 30.01
CA PRO A 469 55.70 -4.29 29.58
C PRO A 469 55.85 -4.04 28.08
N SER A 470 56.37 -2.86 27.78
CA SER A 470 57.49 -2.61 26.84
C SER A 470 57.44 -3.16 25.41
N SER A 471 57.50 -2.22 24.48
CA SER A 471 57.99 -2.33 23.10
C SER A 471 59.33 -3.05 22.90
N VAL A 472 59.49 -3.66 21.72
CA VAL A 472 60.79 -3.93 21.08
C VAL A 472 60.84 -3.14 19.77
N GLY A 473 61.85 -2.28 19.63
CA GLY A 473 62.02 -1.41 18.46
C GLY A 473 62.95 -1.98 17.39
N LEU A 474 62.86 -1.42 16.18
CA LEU A 474 63.83 -1.54 15.09
C LEU A 474 64.28 -0.12 14.63
N PRO A 475 65.46 0.04 14.00
CA PRO A 475 66.14 1.33 13.87
C PRO A 475 65.61 2.23 12.74
N PRO A 476 65.97 3.53 12.72
CA PRO A 476 65.50 4.48 11.72
C PRO A 476 66.35 4.50 10.44
N GLU A 477 65.69 4.73 9.30
CA GLU A 477 66.31 5.13 8.03
C GLU A 477 65.91 6.59 7.66
N PRO A 478 66.72 7.29 6.83
CA PRO A 478 66.67 8.75 6.71
C PRO A 478 65.47 9.30 5.92
N PRO A 479 65.13 10.60 6.09
CA PRO A 479 63.93 11.19 5.51
C PRO A 479 64.05 11.36 3.98
N PHE A 480 63.17 10.70 3.25
CA PHE A 480 62.82 11.11 1.89
C PHE A 480 61.75 12.19 1.95
N GLU A 481 62.11 13.41 1.54
CA GLU A 481 61.12 14.42 1.20
C GLU A 481 60.25 13.89 0.05
N ARG A 482 58.94 13.82 0.27
CA ARG A 482 57.94 13.59 -0.77
C ARG A 482 57.01 14.79 -0.79
N GLU A 483 56.89 15.39 -1.96
CA GLU A 483 55.91 16.44 -2.24
C GLU A 483 54.50 15.91 -1.92
N PRO A 484 53.62 16.72 -1.31
CA PRO A 484 52.24 16.31 -1.08
C PRO A 484 51.51 16.25 -2.42
N VAL A 485 51.29 15.02 -2.90
CA VAL A 485 50.27 14.76 -3.92
C VAL A 485 48.91 15.01 -3.27
N GLU A 486 48.16 15.98 -3.78
CA GLU A 486 46.79 16.22 -3.36
C GLU A 486 45.91 14.99 -3.67
N GLU A 487 45.58 14.22 -2.64
CA GLU A 487 44.40 13.36 -2.70
C GLU A 487 43.16 14.25 -2.78
N PRO A 488 42.27 14.08 -3.78
CA PRO A 488 41.04 14.87 -3.84
C PRO A 488 40.14 14.48 -2.67
N ALA A 489 40.03 15.39 -1.70
CA ALA A 489 39.21 15.21 -0.52
C ALA A 489 37.78 14.81 -0.90
N VAL A 490 37.31 13.69 -0.34
CA VAL A 490 35.93 13.24 -0.48
C VAL A 490 35.03 14.30 0.16
N GLN A 491 34.40 15.13 -0.68
CA GLN A 491 33.47 16.14 -0.21
C GLN A 491 32.26 15.44 0.42
N ALA A 492 32.11 15.60 1.74
CA ALA A 492 30.86 15.29 2.42
C ALA A 492 29.71 16.05 1.71
N PRO A 493 28.52 15.44 1.57
CA PRO A 493 27.43 16.06 0.81
C PRO A 493 27.06 17.39 1.46
N VAL A 494 27.35 18.49 0.74
CA VAL A 494 26.96 19.84 1.15
C VAL A 494 25.43 19.90 1.10
N ALA A 495 24.80 19.67 2.24
CA ALA A 495 23.40 19.98 2.44
C ALA A 495 23.22 21.48 2.20
N ARG A 496 22.77 21.85 1.00
CA ARG A 496 22.34 23.20 0.69
C ARG A 496 21.02 23.44 1.40
N THR A 497 21.09 23.74 2.69
CA THR A 497 19.99 24.38 3.42
C THR A 497 19.62 25.62 2.61
N LEU A 498 18.40 25.64 2.08
CA LEU A 498 17.79 26.86 1.55
C LEU A 498 17.49 27.75 2.76
N SER A 499 18.53 28.43 3.25
CA SER A 499 18.42 29.41 4.32
C SER A 499 17.46 30.49 3.88
N ILE A 500 16.24 30.45 4.40
CA ILE A 500 15.31 31.59 4.35
C ILE A 500 15.91 32.64 5.29
N GLU A 501 16.83 33.44 4.75
CA GLU A 501 17.37 34.62 5.45
C GLU A 501 16.27 35.67 5.58
N LEU A 502 15.45 35.50 6.62
CA LEU A 502 14.62 36.58 7.12
C LEU A 502 15.53 37.75 7.51
N PRO A 503 15.19 38.99 7.14
CA PRO A 503 15.95 40.16 7.54
C PRO A 503 16.00 40.26 9.08
N PRO A 504 17.05 40.89 9.65
CA PRO A 504 17.23 40.96 11.09
C PRO A 504 16.04 41.62 11.80
N GLN A 505 15.78 41.21 13.05
CA GLN A 505 14.70 41.77 13.88
C GLN A 505 14.80 43.30 13.93
N GLY A 506 13.68 43.99 13.74
CA GLY A 506 13.64 45.46 13.60
C GLY A 506 13.74 46.00 12.17
N ALA A 507 13.98 45.17 11.15
CA ALA A 507 14.00 45.62 9.75
C ALA A 507 12.60 45.91 9.17
N ASP A 508 11.54 45.32 9.75
CA ASP A 508 10.14 45.57 9.38
C ASP A 508 9.26 45.63 10.65
N PRO A 509 9.08 46.83 11.24
CA PRO A 509 8.37 46.99 12.51
C PRO A 509 6.86 46.67 12.40
N LEU A 510 6.27 46.66 11.21
CA LEU A 510 4.87 46.28 11.01
C LEU A 510 4.72 44.75 11.06
N SER A 511 5.60 44.01 10.38
CA SER A 511 5.63 42.55 10.46
C SER A 511 6.03 42.05 11.85
N ASP A 512 6.91 42.77 12.56
CA ASP A 512 7.27 42.46 13.95
C ASP A 512 6.04 42.61 14.89
N ARG A 513 5.34 43.76 14.84
CA ARG A 513 4.13 44.02 15.62
C ARG A 513 2.99 43.05 15.29
N TRP A 514 2.83 42.68 14.02
CA TRP A 514 1.83 41.69 13.60
C TRP A 514 2.12 40.29 14.17
N ALA A 515 3.38 39.83 14.11
CA ALA A 515 3.76 38.54 14.67
C ALA A 515 3.50 38.46 16.19
N GLU A 516 3.75 39.54 16.93
CA GLU A 516 3.44 39.62 18.36
C GLU A 516 1.92 39.53 18.62
N VAL A 517 1.10 40.29 17.89
CA VAL A 517 -0.37 40.26 18.03
C VAL A 517 -0.93 38.87 17.70
N VAL A 518 -0.43 38.21 16.66
CA VAL A 518 -0.83 36.83 16.29
C VAL A 518 -0.40 35.81 17.36
N ALA A 519 0.78 35.96 17.97
CA ALA A 519 1.19 35.13 19.10
C ALA A 519 0.27 35.30 20.32
N GLN A 520 -0.12 36.53 20.66
CA GLN A 520 -1.07 36.81 21.75
C GLN A 520 -2.48 36.24 21.47
N LEU A 521 -2.96 36.32 20.23
CA LEU A 521 -4.23 35.74 19.80
C LEU A 521 -4.24 34.20 19.91
N ASN A 522 -3.13 33.57 19.52
CA ASN A 522 -2.94 32.12 19.67
C ASN A 522 -2.89 31.70 21.14
N ALA A 523 -2.15 32.44 22.00
CA ALA A 523 -2.06 32.16 23.42
C ALA A 523 -3.40 32.30 24.16
N LYS A 524 -4.26 33.23 23.73
CA LYS A 524 -5.62 33.42 24.29
C LYS A 524 -6.66 32.44 23.73
N GLY A 525 -6.33 31.64 22.71
CA GLY A 525 -7.27 30.70 22.08
C GLY A 525 -8.45 31.38 21.36
N ALA A 526 -8.37 32.68 21.07
CA ALA A 526 -9.49 33.49 20.55
C ALA A 526 -9.84 33.21 19.08
N ILE A 527 -9.12 32.29 18.41
CA ILE A 527 -9.18 32.09 16.96
C ILE A 527 -9.35 30.61 16.61
N THR A 528 -10.33 30.31 15.74
CA THR A 528 -10.56 28.97 15.18
C THR A 528 -9.48 28.56 14.15
N ALA A 529 -9.29 27.26 13.94
CA ALA A 529 -8.15 26.71 13.16
C ALA A 529 -7.91 27.38 11.78
N LEU A 530 -8.96 27.64 10.99
CA LEU A 530 -8.86 28.29 9.67
C LEU A 530 -8.48 29.78 9.76
N VAL A 531 -9.05 30.50 10.74
CA VAL A 531 -8.75 31.93 10.95
C VAL A 531 -7.35 32.10 11.54
N ARG A 532 -6.85 31.09 12.27
CA ARG A 532 -5.46 31.02 12.74
C ARG A 532 -4.51 30.80 11.56
N GLU A 533 -4.86 29.93 10.62
CA GLU A 533 -4.05 29.74 9.41
C GLU A 533 -3.97 31.03 8.58
N LEU A 534 -5.09 31.75 8.41
CA LEU A 534 -5.13 33.10 7.81
C LEU A 534 -4.17 34.05 8.53
N ALA A 535 -4.24 34.15 9.86
CA ALA A 535 -3.41 35.06 10.64
C ALA A 535 -1.90 34.72 10.56
N MET A 536 -1.56 33.43 10.57
CA MET A 536 -0.18 32.95 10.48
C MET A 536 0.43 33.12 9.08
N GLN A 537 -0.38 33.08 8.02
CA GLN A 537 0.07 33.26 6.62
C GLN A 537 -0.08 34.71 6.11
N ALA A 538 -0.57 35.63 6.94
CA ALA A 538 -0.70 37.04 6.62
C ALA A 538 0.59 37.84 6.86
N GLN A 539 0.92 38.72 5.93
CA GLN A 539 1.86 39.83 6.11
C GLN A 539 1.08 41.12 6.42
N CYS A 540 1.49 41.90 7.42
CA CYS A 540 0.92 43.22 7.66
C CYS A 540 1.58 44.26 6.74
N VAL A 541 0.81 44.84 5.81
CA VAL A 541 1.30 45.81 4.81
C VAL A 541 1.15 47.24 5.31
N ALA A 542 0.09 47.54 6.06
CA ALA A 542 -0.12 48.84 6.67
C ALA A 542 -1.00 48.74 7.91
N GLN A 543 -0.71 49.58 8.91
CA GLN A 543 -1.60 49.90 10.02
C GLN A 543 -1.81 51.41 10.06
N ARG A 544 -3.05 51.88 10.21
CA ARG A 544 -3.38 53.27 10.53
C ARG A 544 -4.36 53.32 11.69
N ASP A 545 -4.07 54.16 12.67
CA ASP A 545 -4.94 54.40 13.80
C ASP A 545 -5.50 55.84 13.66
N GLU A 546 -6.76 55.99 13.22
CA GLU A 546 -7.43 57.28 13.03
C GLU A 546 -8.69 57.36 13.89
N GLY A 547 -8.79 58.37 14.77
CA GLY A 547 -10.04 58.74 15.44
C GLY A 547 -10.72 57.68 16.33
N GLY A 548 -10.02 56.61 16.72
CA GLY A 548 -10.59 55.50 17.50
C GLY A 548 -10.97 54.27 16.66
N GLN A 549 -10.68 54.27 15.36
CA GLN A 549 -10.72 53.10 14.49
C GLN A 549 -9.29 52.75 14.01
N SER A 550 -8.93 51.47 14.13
CA SER A 550 -7.67 50.93 13.63
C SER A 550 -7.89 50.18 12.33
N MET A 551 -7.35 50.71 11.22
CA MET A 551 -7.35 50.06 9.92
C MET A 551 -6.09 49.20 9.77
N TRP A 552 -6.29 47.90 9.57
CA TRP A 552 -5.23 46.93 9.32
C TRP A 552 -5.35 46.38 7.90
N ARG A 553 -4.25 46.43 7.15
CA ARG A 553 -4.17 45.89 5.80
C ARG A 553 -3.23 44.70 5.77
N LEU A 554 -3.78 43.51 5.55
CA LEU A 554 -3.05 42.26 5.49
C LEU A 554 -2.96 41.76 4.06
N ARG A 555 -1.81 41.20 3.68
CA ARG A 555 -1.62 40.50 2.41
C ARG A 555 -1.46 39.00 2.65
N VAL A 556 -2.14 38.20 1.84
CA VAL A 556 -2.16 36.73 1.95
C VAL A 556 -2.00 36.13 0.55
N ASP A 557 -1.16 35.11 0.45
CA ASP A 557 -0.85 34.41 -0.80
C ASP A 557 -1.97 33.44 -1.21
N ARG A 558 -2.57 32.73 -0.24
CA ARG A 558 -3.65 31.77 -0.47
C ARG A 558 -5.02 32.44 -0.53
N GLU A 559 -5.56 32.58 -1.74
CA GLU A 559 -6.88 33.16 -2.00
C GLU A 559 -8.03 32.49 -1.22
N SER A 560 -7.97 31.17 -1.00
CA SER A 560 -8.99 30.41 -0.27
C SER A 560 -9.16 30.82 1.20
N LEU A 561 -8.14 31.46 1.81
CA LEU A 561 -8.22 31.95 3.18
C LEU A 561 -8.92 33.32 3.28
N CYS A 562 -8.89 34.12 2.20
CA CYS A 562 -9.40 35.49 2.11
C CYS A 562 -10.93 35.60 2.03
N SER A 563 -11.66 34.71 2.69
CA SER A 563 -13.13 34.77 2.75
C SER A 563 -13.62 35.89 3.68
N GLU A 564 -14.79 36.43 3.36
CA GLU A 564 -15.49 37.46 4.13
C GLU A 564 -15.70 37.03 5.59
N THR A 565 -16.16 35.80 5.82
CA THR A 565 -16.36 35.22 7.15
C THR A 565 -15.06 35.08 7.95
N ASN A 566 -13.94 34.75 7.30
CA ASN A 566 -12.65 34.69 7.99
C ASN A 566 -12.13 36.09 8.35
N ARG A 567 -12.34 37.07 7.46
CA ARG A 567 -12.00 38.49 7.66
C ARG A 567 -12.73 39.07 8.87
N GLU A 568 -14.05 38.87 8.95
CA GLU A 568 -14.88 39.32 10.08
C GLU A 568 -14.46 38.67 11.40
N ARG A 569 -14.24 37.35 11.41
CA ARG A 569 -13.79 36.63 12.61
C ARG A 569 -12.39 37.05 13.07
N LEU A 570 -11.47 37.33 12.14
CA LEU A 570 -10.14 37.85 12.48
C LEU A 570 -10.23 39.28 13.04
N ALA A 571 -11.04 40.15 12.43
CA ALA A 571 -11.28 41.50 12.94
C ALA A 571 -11.92 41.49 14.35
N GLN A 572 -12.87 40.59 14.61
CA GLN A 572 -13.45 40.39 15.93
C GLN A 572 -12.44 39.88 16.97
N ALA A 573 -11.56 38.94 16.59
CA ALA A 573 -10.53 38.46 17.50
C ALA A 573 -9.46 39.53 17.78
N LEU A 574 -9.07 40.30 16.75
CA LEU A 574 -8.15 41.43 16.90
C LEU A 574 -8.69 42.50 17.85
N SER A 575 -9.99 42.83 17.78
CA SER A 575 -10.58 43.87 18.65
C SER A 575 -10.56 43.49 20.13
N GLN A 576 -10.56 42.20 20.46
CA GLN A 576 -10.39 41.69 21.83
C GLN A 576 -8.94 41.75 22.36
N VAL A 577 -7.95 41.90 21.49
CA VAL A 577 -6.52 41.91 21.87
C VAL A 577 -5.91 43.30 21.78
N VAL A 578 -6.18 44.03 20.70
CA VAL A 578 -5.65 45.38 20.46
C VAL A 578 -6.55 46.46 21.07
N GLY A 579 -7.86 46.19 21.21
CA GLY A 579 -8.86 47.16 21.64
C GLY A 579 -9.32 48.11 20.53
N GLY A 580 -10.54 48.61 20.65
CA GLY A 580 -11.16 49.53 19.67
C GLY A 580 -11.88 48.82 18.52
N GLN A 581 -12.48 49.60 17.61
CA GLN A 581 -13.09 49.09 16.39
C GLN A 581 -12.00 48.88 15.33
N ILE A 582 -11.92 47.66 14.79
CA ILE A 582 -10.89 47.28 13.81
C ILE A 582 -11.54 47.02 12.46
N MET A 583 -11.06 47.72 11.45
CA MET A 583 -11.39 47.46 10.05
C MET A 583 -10.23 46.71 9.41
N LEU A 584 -10.54 45.62 8.70
CA LEU A 584 -9.55 44.68 8.17
C LEU A 584 -9.69 44.58 6.64
N GLU A 585 -8.68 45.04 5.92
CA GLU A 585 -8.56 44.87 4.48
C GLU A 585 -7.65 43.67 4.16
N LEU A 586 -8.11 42.75 3.31
CA LEU A 586 -7.32 41.61 2.84
C LEU A 586 -6.93 41.82 1.36
N GLU A 587 -5.64 42.03 1.10
CA GLU A 587 -5.05 42.03 -0.23
C GLU A 587 -4.59 40.61 -0.63
N LYS A 588 -4.77 40.26 -1.91
CA LYS A 588 -4.23 39.02 -2.49
C LYS A 588 -2.83 39.30 -3.04
N GLY A 589 -1.86 38.45 -2.72
CA GLY A 589 -0.52 38.53 -3.31
C GLY A 589 0.56 37.88 -2.44
N PRO A 590 1.79 37.76 -2.97
CA PRO A 590 2.87 37.04 -2.29
C PRO A 590 3.24 37.72 -0.96
N ALA A 591 3.06 36.96 0.12
CA ALA A 591 3.26 37.42 1.49
C ALA A 591 4.67 37.01 1.99
N HIS A 592 5.42 38.00 2.49
CA HIS A 592 6.79 37.84 2.97
C HIS A 592 6.87 38.19 4.46
N ASN A 593 7.89 37.68 5.16
CA ASN A 593 8.11 37.89 6.60
C ASN A 593 6.91 37.49 7.49
N THR A 594 6.11 36.51 7.06
CA THR A 594 4.88 36.11 7.76
C THR A 594 5.18 35.45 9.12
N PRO A 595 4.24 35.47 10.09
CA PRO A 595 4.41 34.79 11.36
C PRO A 595 4.78 33.31 11.20
N ALA A 596 4.21 32.60 10.21
CA ALA A 596 4.56 31.21 9.90
C ALA A 596 6.02 31.03 9.45
N GLN A 597 6.54 31.90 8.56
CA GLN A 597 7.93 31.87 8.11
C GLN A 597 8.90 32.13 9.28
N ARG A 598 8.55 33.08 10.16
CA ARG A 598 9.33 33.40 11.38
C ARG A 598 9.38 32.23 12.35
N ASP A 599 8.23 31.58 12.59
CA ASP A 599 8.11 30.39 13.42
C ASP A 599 8.92 29.20 12.88
N GLN A 600 8.92 29.02 11.55
CA GLN A 600 9.68 27.98 10.87
C GLN A 600 11.19 28.19 11.05
N VAL A 601 11.70 29.38 10.72
CA VAL A 601 13.13 29.71 10.89
C VAL A 601 13.57 29.62 12.37
N ALA A 602 12.69 29.98 13.32
CA ALA A 602 12.95 29.83 14.75
C ALA A 602 12.95 28.36 15.24
N ARG A 603 12.28 27.44 14.53
CA ARG A 603 12.36 25.99 14.79
C ARG A 603 13.60 25.40 14.16
N GLU A 604 13.91 25.75 12.91
CA GLU A 604 15.12 25.32 12.19
C GLU A 604 16.41 25.74 12.93
N ARG A 605 16.47 26.97 13.46
CA ARG A 605 17.59 27.42 14.31
C ARG A 605 17.73 26.59 15.60
N ARG A 606 16.62 26.25 16.26
CA ARG A 606 16.65 25.39 17.47
C ARG A 606 17.04 23.95 17.16
N GLN A 607 16.58 23.41 16.02
CA GLN A 607 16.96 22.09 15.53
C GLN A 607 18.48 22.04 15.28
N HIS A 608 19.03 22.97 14.50
CA HIS A 608 20.48 23.03 14.25
C HIS A 608 21.30 23.29 15.51
N GLN A 609 20.81 24.09 16.46
CA GLN A 609 21.48 24.28 17.75
C GLN A 609 21.50 22.98 18.57
N ALA A 610 20.41 22.20 18.58
CA ALA A 610 20.37 20.90 19.23
C ALA A 610 21.30 19.88 18.55
N GLU A 611 21.36 19.88 17.22
CA GLU A 611 22.28 19.04 16.43
C GLU A 611 23.74 19.37 16.77
N GLN A 612 24.13 20.65 16.72
CA GLN A 612 25.49 21.10 17.06
C GLN A 612 25.88 20.81 18.52
N LEU A 613 24.93 20.84 19.46
CA LEU A 613 25.20 20.48 20.86
C LEU A 613 25.47 18.98 21.01
N ILE A 614 24.68 18.12 20.35
CA ILE A 614 24.86 16.65 20.39
C ILE A 614 26.11 16.21 19.62
N GLU A 615 26.42 16.82 18.47
CA GLU A 615 27.67 16.62 17.74
C GLU A 615 28.89 17.23 18.45
N GLY A 616 28.66 18.20 19.34
CA GLY A 616 29.66 18.85 20.20
C GLY A 616 29.98 18.08 21.49
N ASP A 617 29.06 17.21 21.94
CA ASP A 617 29.14 16.53 23.24
C ASP A 617 30.34 15.56 23.29
N ALA A 618 31.16 15.70 24.34
CA ALA A 618 32.34 14.87 24.57
C ALA A 618 32.00 13.38 24.72
N LEU A 619 30.85 13.04 25.30
CA LEU A 619 30.39 11.67 25.51
C LEU A 619 29.94 11.06 24.19
N VAL A 620 29.17 11.79 23.37
CA VAL A 620 28.77 11.34 22.02
C VAL A 620 29.99 11.14 21.12
N ARG A 621 30.96 12.07 21.14
CA ARG A 621 32.23 11.93 20.42
C ARG A 621 33.05 10.72 20.89
N SER A 622 33.10 10.45 22.20
CA SER A 622 33.82 9.28 22.72
C SER A 622 33.20 7.95 22.27
N VAL A 623 31.86 7.88 22.21
CA VAL A 623 31.13 6.70 21.71
C VAL A 623 31.35 6.52 20.21
N LEU A 624 31.27 7.59 19.41
CA LEU A 624 31.55 7.53 17.97
C LEU A 624 33.01 7.15 17.67
N ALA A 625 33.96 7.57 18.51
CA ALA A 625 35.38 7.19 18.38
C ALA A 625 35.65 5.73 18.79
N GLN A 626 34.92 5.18 19.76
CA GLN A 626 35.05 3.78 20.18
C GLN A 626 34.42 2.79 19.19
N TYR A 627 33.40 3.21 18.42
CA TYR A 627 32.65 2.32 17.52
C TYR A 627 32.66 2.85 16.07
N PRO A 628 33.60 2.40 15.21
CA PRO A 628 33.76 2.92 13.84
C PRO A 628 32.56 2.72 12.89
N GLY A 629 31.55 1.94 13.30
CA GLY A 629 30.29 1.76 12.58
C GLY A 629 29.11 2.56 13.14
N ALA A 630 29.27 3.22 14.29
CA ALA A 630 28.21 4.00 14.92
C ALA A 630 27.95 5.30 14.15
N ARG A 631 26.67 5.63 13.95
CA ARG A 631 26.23 6.89 13.33
C ARG A 631 25.01 7.40 14.09
N ILE A 632 24.92 8.71 14.27
CA ILE A 632 23.70 9.37 14.73
C ILE A 632 22.64 9.17 13.65
N VAL A 633 21.44 8.72 14.03
CA VAL A 633 20.34 8.49 13.08
C VAL A 633 19.81 9.84 12.59
N PRO A 634 19.78 10.13 11.28
CA PRO A 634 19.28 11.40 10.77
C PRO A 634 17.85 11.68 11.27
N GLY A 635 17.63 12.86 11.85
CA GLY A 635 16.33 13.27 12.41
C GLY A 635 15.96 12.67 13.77
N SER A 636 16.87 11.96 14.46
CA SER A 636 16.60 11.48 15.83
C SER A 636 16.74 12.55 16.91
N ILE A 637 17.45 13.65 16.61
CA ILE A 637 17.65 14.79 17.52
C ILE A 637 16.41 15.67 17.47
N ARG A 638 15.86 16.01 18.65
CA ARG A 638 14.70 16.89 18.80
C ARG A 638 15.03 17.99 19.82
N PRO A 639 14.85 19.28 19.49
CA PRO A 639 14.96 20.34 20.48
C PRO A 639 13.84 20.25 21.52
N LEU A 640 14.16 20.65 22.74
CA LEU A 640 13.22 20.78 23.86
C LEU A 640 12.36 22.06 23.74
#